data_AF-A0A497A7G7-F1
#
_entry.id   AF-A0A497A7G7-F1
#
_cell.length_a   1.000
_cell.length_b   1.000
_cell.length_c   1.000
_cell.angle_alpha   90.00
_cell.angle_beta   90.00
_cell.angle_gamma   90.00
#
_symmetry.space_group_name_H-M   'P 1'
#
loop_
_entity.id
_entity.type
_entity.pdbx_description
1 polymer ?
#
loop_
_entity_poly.entity_id
_entity_poly.type
_entity_poly.pdbx_seq_one_letter_code
_entity_poly.pdbx_strand_id
1 'polypeptide(L)'
;MSIQQLLTNKAQQLDEEIRQYIIEIRKKLPELGYVLKGVYKEARRGMIFCAVYEQDGGHHAGVPGLAYLRVSRDLQSDNHSLVTQAMQILALAREHSITIARFYVDAGITGADSKRPAFQAAMRAATNGKYRAFYTYDLYRFYRGLQGLANNYHLLMENNVDLVSVGARNTDLSSREGKMLVYLRGIMGEMYLDDLSRTVRDNKLSRVLKGYSNASIPPFGYCRGTCFQCTDSNGKGYCPRFGRKDDLWRELGDDPKVFVPHPIDRHAFRIAVELHATGRFSDADIARRLNPPRPDELQHLIGASRTIIRQVEEDRAIVLLRDGTFALQYPDGRLQFFRPKGQPGHADADRRFTADSIRDMLQNPYYAGFVVYREQRKKKGKRKQVHKRFKTSFSEMTRRQRDGALLEGDHGMLFPGKHIPLITLDLYERSQRVRGLKGHNPAHANFTRRIYPLSGVLRCERCRKPFRGNAANGNVRYYEDGGRARGISKCPIRHLRADEIEEEVFAYTQRLHIPDEWYADILAYLREGPEWDNLRRQRRAVQTRLSAAREMLNQEILSLGEFRELERECSLRLEELERDMRAGDARYEALLSDFPRLWAAATNEEWKGLLRCIFSAIWVKDGVITAYEPREPFAGLLPDR
;
A
#
# COMPACT_ATOMS: atom_id res chain seq x y z
N MET A 1 -16.05 17.76 27.25
CA MET A 1 -15.14 17.28 26.18
C MET A 1 -15.17 18.28 25.05
N SER A 2 -14.02 18.75 24.56
CA SER A 2 -14.01 19.80 23.51
C SER A 2 -14.20 19.23 22.11
N ILE A 3 -14.80 20.00 21.21
CA ILE A 3 -15.04 19.67 19.78
C ILE A 3 -13.74 19.29 19.05
N GLN A 4 -12.59 19.77 19.51
CA GLN A 4 -11.26 19.36 19.03
C GLN A 4 -10.93 17.89 19.31
N GLN A 5 -11.43 17.30 20.41
CA GLN A 5 -11.26 15.87 20.73
C GLN A 5 -12.09 14.96 19.81
N LEU A 6 -13.19 15.46 19.24
CA LEU A 6 -14.02 14.74 18.25
C LEU A 6 -13.38 14.70 16.84
N LEU A 7 -12.55 15.68 16.50
CA LEU A 7 -11.89 15.79 15.19
C LEU A 7 -10.52 15.12 15.12
N THR A 8 -9.92 14.79 16.28
CA THR A 8 -8.64 14.09 16.37
C THR A 8 -8.86 12.61 16.65
N ASN A 9 -9.11 11.83 15.59
CA ASN A 9 -8.55 10.47 15.37
C ASN A 9 -9.42 9.56 14.45
N LYS A 10 -9.67 9.94 13.20
CA LYS A 10 -10.24 9.01 12.20
C LYS A 10 -9.43 7.71 12.04
N ALA A 11 -8.12 7.75 12.27
CA ALA A 11 -7.24 6.58 12.19
C ALA A 11 -7.34 5.68 13.43
N GLN A 12 -7.43 6.24 14.65
CA GLN A 12 -7.59 5.41 15.86
C GLN A 12 -9.01 4.85 15.96
N GLN A 13 -10.03 5.57 15.47
CA GLN A 13 -11.40 5.04 15.38
C GLN A 13 -11.47 3.78 14.51
N LEU A 14 -10.84 3.81 13.32
CA LEU A 14 -10.80 2.64 12.42
C LEU A 14 -10.01 1.47 13.02
N ASP A 15 -8.90 1.74 13.70
CA ASP A 15 -8.11 0.70 14.38
C ASP A 15 -8.92 0.03 15.51
N GLU A 16 -9.72 0.80 16.26
CA GLU A 16 -10.58 0.29 17.33
C GLU A 16 -11.79 -0.48 16.77
N GLU A 17 -12.41 -0.01 15.68
CA GLU A 17 -13.48 -0.73 14.98
C GLU A 17 -13.02 -2.12 14.51
N ILE A 18 -11.85 -2.20 13.86
CA ILE A 18 -11.31 -3.49 13.40
C ILE A 18 -11.03 -4.42 14.57
N ARG A 19 -10.50 -3.88 15.67
CA ARG A 19 -10.26 -4.64 16.89
C ARG A 19 -11.56 -5.17 17.47
N GLN A 20 -12.60 -4.35 17.49
CA GLN A 20 -13.93 -4.74 17.96
C GLN A 20 -14.52 -5.86 17.09
N TYR A 21 -14.44 -5.76 15.77
CA TYR A 21 -14.88 -6.84 14.87
C TYR A 21 -14.13 -8.16 15.09
N ILE A 22 -12.83 -8.10 15.40
CA ILE A 22 -12.03 -9.29 15.74
C ILE A 22 -12.50 -9.91 17.06
N ILE A 23 -12.78 -9.10 18.07
CA ILE A 23 -13.31 -9.57 19.36
C ILE A 23 -14.67 -10.25 19.15
N GLU A 24 -15.57 -9.59 18.43
CA GLU A 24 -16.91 -10.09 18.17
C GLU A 24 -16.92 -11.41 17.41
N ILE A 25 -16.13 -11.54 16.33
CA ILE A 25 -16.11 -12.79 15.54
C ILE A 25 -15.50 -13.95 16.32
N ARG A 26 -14.49 -13.68 17.19
CA ARG A 26 -13.86 -14.70 18.04
C ARG A 26 -14.83 -15.26 19.07
N LYS A 27 -15.83 -14.48 19.48
CA LYS A 27 -16.92 -14.94 20.35
C LYS A 27 -18.05 -15.61 19.55
N LYS A 28 -18.45 -14.99 18.44
CA LYS A 28 -19.65 -15.39 17.69
C LYS A 28 -19.51 -16.74 16.99
N LEU A 29 -18.37 -17.05 16.37
CA LEU A 29 -18.20 -18.33 15.67
C LEU A 29 -18.28 -19.54 16.63
N PRO A 30 -17.65 -19.51 17.82
CA PRO A 30 -17.89 -20.52 18.85
C PRO A 30 -19.34 -20.65 19.31
N GLU A 31 -20.06 -19.54 19.52
CA GLU A 31 -21.50 -19.57 19.84
C GLU A 31 -22.33 -20.26 18.75
N LEU A 32 -21.88 -20.20 17.50
CA LEU A 32 -22.51 -20.85 16.35
C LEU A 32 -22.05 -22.30 16.14
N GLY A 33 -21.29 -22.87 17.10
CA GLY A 33 -20.80 -24.25 17.03
C GLY A 33 -19.54 -24.43 16.18
N TYR A 34 -18.70 -23.41 16.03
CA TYR A 34 -17.42 -23.52 15.32
C TYR A 34 -16.21 -23.39 16.24
N VAL A 35 -15.31 -24.36 16.17
CA VAL A 35 -14.07 -24.42 16.96
C VAL A 35 -12.92 -23.79 16.18
N LEU A 36 -12.13 -22.94 16.84
CA LEU A 36 -10.91 -22.38 16.27
C LEU A 36 -9.87 -23.50 16.05
N LYS A 37 -9.49 -23.76 14.79
CA LYS A 37 -8.53 -24.83 14.45
C LYS A 37 -7.11 -24.33 14.25
N GLY A 38 -6.93 -23.07 13.87
CA GLY A 38 -5.59 -22.52 13.68
C GLY A 38 -5.58 -21.02 13.42
N VAL A 39 -4.46 -20.39 13.79
CA VAL A 39 -4.17 -18.98 13.53
C VAL A 39 -2.97 -18.89 12.60
N TYR A 40 -3.18 -18.34 11.41
CA TYR A 40 -2.14 -18.18 10.39
C TYR A 40 -1.28 -16.94 10.63
N LYS A 41 -1.87 -15.87 11.20
CA LYS A 41 -1.17 -14.61 11.47
C LYS A 41 -1.89 -13.79 12.54
N GLU A 42 -1.14 -13.28 13.50
CA GLU A 42 -1.62 -12.36 14.52
C GLU A 42 -0.54 -11.31 14.83
N ALA A 43 -0.94 -10.03 14.97
CA ALA A 43 -0.01 -8.93 15.27
C ALA A 43 -0.29 -8.36 16.67
N ARG A 44 0.77 -7.89 17.37
CA ARG A 44 0.66 -7.26 18.71
C ARG A 44 -0.38 -6.13 18.67
N ARG A 45 -1.32 -6.14 19.64
CA ARG A 45 -2.53 -5.30 19.80
C ARG A 45 -3.80 -5.77 19.06
N GLY A 46 -3.92 -7.04 18.66
CA GLY A 46 -5.20 -7.61 18.16
C GLY A 46 -5.67 -6.99 16.84
N MET A 47 -4.70 -6.52 16.06
CA MET A 47 -4.89 -5.54 15.00
C MET A 47 -4.94 -6.21 13.60
N ILE A 48 -4.41 -7.43 13.53
CA ILE A 48 -4.49 -8.36 12.40
C ILE A 48 -4.82 -9.71 13.00
N PHE A 49 -5.81 -10.40 12.44
CA PHE A 49 -6.20 -11.75 12.87
C PHE A 49 -6.58 -12.58 11.65
N CYS A 50 -5.77 -13.59 11.35
CA CYS A 50 -5.99 -14.52 10.25
C CYS A 50 -6.15 -15.93 10.81
N ALA A 51 -7.31 -16.55 10.62
CA ALA A 51 -7.62 -17.81 11.29
C ALA A 51 -8.55 -18.71 10.47
N VAL A 52 -8.64 -19.96 10.91
CA VAL A 52 -9.61 -20.94 10.43
C VAL A 52 -10.43 -21.48 11.61
N TYR A 53 -11.74 -21.52 11.42
CA TYR A 53 -12.70 -22.16 12.30
C TYR A 53 -13.36 -23.31 11.57
N GLU A 54 -13.71 -24.36 12.29
CA GLU A 54 -14.34 -25.58 11.76
C GLU A 54 -15.53 -25.96 12.61
N GLN A 55 -16.60 -26.42 11.98
CA GLN A 55 -17.82 -26.83 12.68
C GLN A 55 -17.55 -27.99 13.63
N ASP A 56 -18.05 -27.90 14.86
CA ASP A 56 -17.91 -28.93 15.88
C ASP A 56 -18.72 -30.18 15.49
N GLY A 57 -18.15 -31.38 15.66
CA GLY A 57 -18.87 -32.64 15.44
C GLY A 57 -18.70 -33.39 14.12
N GLY A 58 -17.81 -32.98 13.19
CA GLY A 58 -17.22 -33.84 12.13
C GLY A 58 -18.13 -34.56 11.11
N HIS A 59 -19.45 -34.54 11.27
CA HIS A 59 -20.43 -35.15 10.37
C HIS A 59 -21.18 -34.06 9.62
N HIS A 60 -20.78 -33.86 8.36
CA HIS A 60 -21.43 -32.94 7.45
C HIS A 60 -22.75 -33.57 6.97
N ALA A 61 -23.84 -33.32 7.68
CA ALA A 61 -25.19 -33.64 7.21
C ALA A 61 -25.58 -32.67 6.08
N GLY A 62 -24.93 -32.79 4.92
CA GLY A 62 -25.12 -31.91 3.78
C GLY A 62 -23.88 -31.78 2.91
N VAL A 63 -24.04 -31.19 1.72
CA VAL A 63 -22.92 -30.94 0.84
C VAL A 63 -22.02 -29.86 1.47
N PRO A 64 -20.71 -30.13 1.68
CA PRO A 64 -19.84 -29.21 2.40
C PRO A 64 -19.51 -27.95 1.58
N GLY A 65 -19.78 -26.79 2.16
CA GLY A 65 -19.30 -25.50 1.72
C GLY A 65 -18.22 -24.95 2.64
N LEU A 66 -17.47 -23.96 2.17
CA LEU A 66 -16.56 -23.17 3.00
C LEU A 66 -16.87 -21.69 2.84
N ALA A 67 -16.58 -20.89 3.87
CA ALA A 67 -16.88 -19.47 3.89
C ALA A 67 -15.63 -18.64 4.14
N TYR A 68 -15.54 -17.50 3.47
CA TYR A 68 -14.43 -16.56 3.59
C TYR A 68 -14.91 -15.18 4.04
N LEU A 69 -14.37 -14.71 5.16
CA LEU A 69 -14.68 -13.43 5.80
C LEU A 69 -13.48 -12.48 5.71
N ARG A 70 -13.73 -11.20 5.42
CA ARG A 70 -12.64 -10.21 5.36
C ARG A 70 -13.03 -8.83 5.85
N VAL A 71 -12.17 -8.27 6.69
CA VAL A 71 -12.12 -6.82 6.94
C VAL A 71 -10.72 -6.26 6.67
N SER A 72 -10.62 -5.10 6.02
CA SER A 72 -9.37 -4.46 5.57
C SER A 72 -9.12 -3.16 6.31
N ARG A 73 -7.85 -2.90 6.65
CA ARG A 73 -7.37 -1.62 7.20
C ARG A 73 -7.38 -0.47 6.21
N ASP A 74 -7.15 -0.78 4.94
CA ASP A 74 -6.95 0.25 3.92
C ASP A 74 -8.26 0.80 3.35
N LEU A 75 -9.40 0.17 3.68
CA LEU A 75 -10.71 0.60 3.20
C LEU A 75 -11.58 0.97 4.39
N GLN A 76 -11.88 2.27 4.47
CA GLN A 76 -12.98 2.82 5.26
C GLN A 76 -14.34 2.46 4.65
N SER A 77 -14.51 1.29 4.01
CA SER A 77 -15.71 0.90 3.25
C SER A 77 -16.25 -0.49 3.62
N ASP A 78 -15.70 -1.16 4.63
CA ASP A 78 -16.23 -2.44 5.09
C ASP A 78 -17.52 -2.22 5.91
N ASN A 79 -18.65 -2.05 5.22
CA ASN A 79 -19.96 -1.71 5.81
C ASN A 79 -20.57 -2.83 6.66
N HIS A 80 -19.91 -3.99 6.71
CA HIS A 80 -20.38 -5.17 7.42
C HIS A 80 -19.27 -5.75 8.28
N SER A 81 -19.55 -5.86 9.58
CA SER A 81 -18.67 -6.56 10.52
C SER A 81 -18.47 -8.00 10.07
N LEU A 82 -17.38 -8.64 10.54
CA LEU A 82 -17.15 -10.06 10.26
C LEU A 82 -18.33 -10.92 10.72
N VAL A 83 -19.00 -10.54 11.81
CA VAL A 83 -20.20 -11.21 12.33
C VAL A 83 -21.36 -11.08 11.35
N THR A 84 -21.66 -9.87 10.86
CA THR A 84 -22.71 -9.67 9.87
C THR A 84 -22.44 -10.50 8.61
N GLN A 85 -21.19 -10.53 8.14
CA GLN A 85 -20.80 -11.34 6.99
C GLN A 85 -21.06 -12.83 7.25
N ALA A 86 -20.64 -13.35 8.40
CA ALA A 86 -20.84 -14.76 8.78
C ALA A 86 -22.33 -15.12 8.84
N MET A 87 -23.15 -14.28 9.48
CA MET A 87 -24.60 -14.52 9.63
C MET A 87 -25.32 -14.55 8.29
N GLN A 88 -25.02 -13.61 7.40
CA GLN A 88 -25.65 -13.57 6.07
C GLN A 88 -25.20 -14.73 5.18
N ILE A 89 -23.93 -15.14 5.26
CA ILE A 89 -23.44 -16.33 4.57
C ILE A 89 -24.14 -17.58 5.09
N LEU A 90 -24.33 -17.73 6.40
CA LEU A 90 -25.03 -18.88 6.98
C LEU A 90 -26.50 -18.92 6.56
N ALA A 91 -27.17 -17.78 6.50
CA ALA A 91 -28.55 -17.70 6.01
C ALA A 91 -28.65 -18.18 4.55
N LEU A 92 -27.81 -17.63 3.66
CA LEU A 92 -27.78 -18.01 2.25
C LEU A 92 -27.36 -19.48 2.04
N ALA A 93 -26.42 -19.98 2.83
CA ALA A 93 -26.01 -21.38 2.74
C ALA A 93 -27.15 -22.35 3.12
N ARG A 94 -27.97 -21.99 4.12
CA ARG A 94 -29.17 -22.75 4.48
C ARG A 94 -30.20 -22.78 3.35
N GLU A 95 -30.42 -21.64 2.70
CA GLU A 95 -31.31 -21.56 1.52
C GLU A 95 -30.85 -22.51 0.41
N HIS A 96 -29.54 -22.66 0.23
CA HIS A 96 -28.94 -23.57 -0.76
C HIS A 96 -28.77 -25.02 -0.27
N SER A 97 -29.25 -25.35 0.95
CA SER A 97 -29.01 -26.65 1.59
C SER A 97 -27.52 -27.05 1.70
N ILE A 98 -26.64 -26.06 1.85
CA ILE A 98 -25.20 -26.24 2.03
C ILE A 98 -24.81 -26.01 3.49
N THR A 99 -24.03 -26.93 4.05
CA THR A 99 -23.44 -26.75 5.38
C THR A 99 -22.08 -26.10 5.27
N ILE A 100 -21.89 -24.96 5.93
CA ILE A 100 -20.57 -24.32 6.02
C ILE A 100 -19.71 -25.12 7.00
N ALA A 101 -18.77 -25.91 6.48
CA ALA A 101 -17.89 -26.73 7.30
C ALA A 101 -16.76 -25.90 7.94
N ARG A 102 -16.29 -24.85 7.26
CA ARG A 102 -15.18 -24.01 7.71
C ARG A 102 -15.37 -22.54 7.41
N PHE A 103 -14.94 -21.69 8.34
CA PHE A 103 -14.76 -20.26 8.14
C PHE A 103 -13.27 -19.92 8.07
N TYR A 104 -12.89 -19.20 7.02
CA TYR A 104 -11.57 -18.61 6.88
C TYR A 104 -11.68 -17.09 7.06
N VAL A 105 -10.94 -16.54 8.01
CA VAL A 105 -11.06 -15.14 8.43
C VAL A 105 -9.75 -14.44 8.15
N ASP A 106 -9.78 -13.36 7.36
CA ASP A 106 -8.66 -12.40 7.24
C ASP A 106 -9.13 -11.02 7.73
N ALA A 107 -8.78 -10.68 8.98
CA ALA A 107 -9.08 -9.40 9.58
C ALA A 107 -7.85 -8.48 9.61
N GLY A 108 -8.06 -7.23 9.20
CA GLY A 108 -7.01 -6.20 9.16
C GLY A 108 -6.02 -6.35 8.00
N ILE A 109 -6.38 -7.06 6.93
CA ILE A 109 -5.52 -7.28 5.75
C ILE A 109 -6.15 -6.68 4.48
N THR A 110 -5.32 -6.07 3.65
CA THR A 110 -5.70 -5.47 2.36
C THR A 110 -6.13 -6.51 1.32
N GLY A 111 -7.18 -6.20 0.56
CA GLY A 111 -7.77 -7.12 -0.44
C GLY A 111 -7.06 -7.14 -1.81
N ALA A 112 -6.08 -6.26 -2.04
CA ALA A 112 -5.40 -6.08 -3.34
C ALA A 112 -4.07 -6.84 -3.48
N ASP A 113 -3.49 -7.36 -2.39
CA ASP A 113 -2.23 -8.10 -2.41
C ASP A 113 -2.48 -9.61 -2.18
N SER A 114 -1.60 -10.46 -2.70
CA SER A 114 -1.71 -11.92 -2.58
C SER A 114 -1.39 -12.43 -1.17
N LYS A 115 -0.94 -11.56 -0.25
CA LYS A 115 -0.51 -11.90 1.12
C LYS A 115 -1.69 -12.04 2.10
N ARG A 116 -2.63 -12.92 1.76
CA ARG A 116 -3.85 -13.21 2.54
C ARG A 116 -3.82 -14.68 2.99
N PRO A 117 -3.27 -14.97 4.19
CA PRO A 117 -3.00 -16.34 4.61
C PRO A 117 -4.25 -17.21 4.72
N ALA A 118 -5.36 -16.68 5.29
CA ALA A 118 -6.59 -17.45 5.41
C ALA A 118 -7.25 -17.65 4.05
N PHE A 119 -7.25 -16.65 3.17
CA PHE A 119 -7.71 -16.81 1.78
C PHE A 119 -6.92 -17.89 1.01
N GLN A 120 -5.59 -17.89 1.10
CA GLN A 120 -4.76 -18.92 0.46
C GLN A 120 -5.02 -20.32 1.04
N ALA A 121 -5.33 -20.42 2.34
CA ALA A 121 -5.73 -21.68 2.95
C ALA A 121 -7.11 -22.12 2.48
N ALA A 122 -8.07 -21.20 2.34
CA ALA A 122 -9.42 -21.45 1.82
C ALA A 122 -9.37 -21.97 0.38
N MET A 123 -8.60 -21.31 -0.49
CA MET A 123 -8.43 -21.74 -1.89
C MET A 123 -7.81 -23.13 -1.98
N ARG A 124 -6.76 -23.42 -1.20
CA ARG A 124 -6.17 -24.77 -1.15
C ARG A 124 -7.15 -25.82 -0.63
N ALA A 125 -8.00 -25.47 0.33
CA ALA A 125 -9.02 -26.38 0.83
C ALA A 125 -10.10 -26.65 -0.23
N ALA A 126 -10.56 -25.61 -0.92
CA ALA A 126 -11.54 -25.71 -2.01
C ALA A 126 -11.07 -26.68 -3.11
N THR A 127 -9.81 -26.57 -3.53
CA THR A 127 -9.25 -27.38 -4.63
C THR A 127 -8.93 -28.83 -4.26
N ASN A 128 -9.10 -29.24 -3.00
CA ASN A 128 -8.82 -30.61 -2.56
C ASN A 128 -10.02 -31.57 -2.75
N GLY A 129 -11.03 -31.18 -3.54
CA GLY A 129 -12.18 -32.02 -3.92
C GLY A 129 -13.19 -32.30 -2.80
N LYS A 130 -13.11 -31.58 -1.68
CA LYS A 130 -13.96 -31.80 -0.49
C LYS A 130 -15.12 -30.83 -0.34
N TYR A 131 -15.26 -29.84 -1.22
CA TYR A 131 -16.24 -28.77 -1.08
C TYR A 131 -16.95 -28.53 -2.40
N ARG A 132 -18.24 -28.21 -2.35
CA ARG A 132 -19.04 -27.83 -3.53
C ARG A 132 -19.13 -26.33 -3.71
N ALA A 133 -19.03 -25.55 -2.64
CA ALA A 133 -19.25 -24.10 -2.72
C ALA A 133 -18.28 -23.31 -1.85
N PHE A 134 -17.86 -22.17 -2.38
CA PHE A 134 -17.06 -21.15 -1.73
C PHE A 134 -17.93 -19.92 -1.49
N TYR A 135 -18.27 -19.65 -0.24
CA TYR A 135 -19.08 -18.51 0.15
C TYR A 135 -18.22 -17.29 0.48
N THR A 136 -18.68 -16.14 0.02
CA THR A 136 -18.13 -14.84 0.39
C THR A 136 -19.25 -13.81 0.53
N TYR A 137 -18.95 -12.70 1.17
CA TYR A 137 -19.91 -11.62 1.31
C TYR A 137 -20.13 -10.88 -0.02
N ASP A 138 -19.05 -10.42 -0.64
CA ASP A 138 -19.06 -9.73 -1.93
C ASP A 138 -17.81 -10.14 -2.75
N LEU A 139 -17.79 -9.91 -4.06
CA LEU A 139 -16.62 -10.26 -4.88
C LEU A 139 -15.36 -9.42 -4.57
N TYR A 140 -15.48 -8.22 -3.99
CA TYR A 140 -14.32 -7.46 -3.49
C TYR A 140 -13.71 -8.09 -2.22
N ARG A 141 -14.49 -8.86 -1.45
CA ARG A 141 -14.02 -9.66 -0.31
C ARG A 141 -13.24 -10.84 -0.84
N PHE A 142 -13.77 -11.50 -1.85
CA PHE A 142 -13.08 -12.57 -2.56
C PHE A 142 -11.75 -12.08 -3.12
N TYR A 143 -11.73 -11.13 -4.06
CA TYR A 143 -10.49 -10.55 -4.60
C TYR A 143 -10.71 -9.20 -5.28
N ARG A 144 -9.90 -8.16 -4.98
CA ARG A 144 -10.08 -6.81 -5.55
C ARG A 144 -9.42 -6.58 -6.91
N GLY A 145 -8.27 -7.20 -7.18
CA GLY A 145 -7.54 -7.02 -8.44
C GLY A 145 -8.01 -7.99 -9.52
N LEU A 146 -8.15 -7.51 -10.76
CA LEU A 146 -8.76 -8.27 -11.87
C LEU A 146 -8.10 -9.62 -12.09
N GLN A 147 -6.76 -9.62 -12.23
CA GLN A 147 -6.02 -10.84 -12.51
C GLN A 147 -6.16 -11.88 -11.39
N GLY A 148 -6.18 -11.43 -10.14
CA GLY A 148 -6.33 -12.33 -8.99
C GLY A 148 -7.75 -12.86 -8.87
N LEU A 149 -8.76 -12.04 -9.13
CA LEU A 149 -10.16 -12.45 -9.17
C LEU A 149 -10.38 -13.55 -10.21
N ALA A 150 -10.01 -13.27 -11.46
CA ALA A 150 -10.19 -14.20 -12.58
C ALA A 150 -9.47 -15.54 -12.34
N ASN A 151 -8.20 -15.51 -11.90
CA ASN A 151 -7.44 -16.74 -11.66
C ASN A 151 -8.05 -17.61 -10.55
N ASN A 152 -8.45 -17.01 -9.43
CA ASN A 152 -9.02 -17.78 -8.32
C ASN A 152 -10.43 -18.27 -8.65
N TYR A 153 -11.23 -17.46 -9.35
CA TYR A 153 -12.56 -17.87 -9.81
C TYR A 153 -12.48 -19.06 -10.78
N HIS A 154 -11.58 -19.01 -11.77
CA HIS A 154 -11.33 -20.14 -12.66
C HIS A 154 -10.88 -21.39 -11.91
N LEU A 155 -9.98 -21.24 -10.93
CA LEU A 155 -9.50 -22.36 -10.14
C LEU A 155 -10.63 -23.05 -9.35
N LEU A 156 -11.60 -22.29 -8.84
CA LEU A 156 -12.80 -22.87 -8.20
C LEU A 156 -13.63 -23.66 -9.21
N MET A 157 -13.90 -23.07 -10.39
CA MET A 157 -14.70 -23.71 -11.45
C MET A 157 -14.05 -24.99 -11.98
N GLU A 158 -12.73 -25.00 -12.23
CA GLU A 158 -11.98 -26.19 -12.65
C GLU A 158 -12.04 -27.33 -11.63
N ASN A 159 -12.31 -27.02 -10.35
CA ASN A 159 -12.44 -27.99 -9.28
C ASN A 159 -13.91 -28.25 -8.89
N ASN A 160 -14.88 -27.84 -9.72
CA ASN A 160 -16.32 -27.97 -9.49
C ASN A 160 -16.78 -27.34 -8.15
N VAL A 161 -16.19 -26.18 -7.82
CA VAL A 161 -16.56 -25.39 -6.64
C VAL A 161 -17.28 -24.12 -7.09
N ASP A 162 -18.54 -23.96 -6.70
CA ASP A 162 -19.35 -22.79 -7.00
C ASP A 162 -18.92 -21.59 -6.14
N LEU A 163 -18.63 -20.45 -6.76
CA LEU A 163 -18.45 -19.20 -6.03
C LEU A 163 -19.83 -18.62 -5.70
N VAL A 164 -20.14 -18.40 -4.42
CA VAL A 164 -21.41 -17.83 -3.97
C VAL A 164 -21.15 -16.54 -3.21
N SER A 165 -21.83 -15.46 -3.59
CA SER A 165 -21.67 -14.14 -2.99
C SER A 165 -23.00 -13.63 -2.43
N VAL A 166 -23.00 -13.14 -1.19
CA VAL A 166 -24.21 -12.52 -0.59
C VAL A 166 -24.67 -11.29 -1.39
N GLY A 167 -23.74 -10.43 -1.82
CA GLY A 167 -24.05 -9.29 -2.71
C GLY A 167 -24.52 -9.69 -4.12
N ALA A 168 -24.36 -10.95 -4.51
CA ALA A 168 -24.90 -11.48 -5.76
C ALA A 168 -25.91 -12.60 -5.48
N ARG A 169 -26.67 -12.53 -4.38
CA ARG A 169 -27.53 -13.66 -3.94
C ARG A 169 -28.56 -14.10 -4.98
N ASN A 170 -28.99 -13.19 -5.85
CA ASN A 170 -29.99 -13.44 -6.90
C ASN A 170 -29.33 -13.84 -8.24
N THR A 171 -28.01 -14.00 -8.27
CA THR A 171 -27.26 -14.30 -9.50
C THR A 171 -26.47 -15.58 -9.31
N ASP A 172 -26.74 -16.57 -10.17
CA ASP A 172 -25.88 -17.74 -10.26
C ASP A 172 -24.54 -17.35 -10.90
N LEU A 173 -23.49 -17.26 -10.08
CA LEU A 173 -22.16 -16.89 -10.55
C LEU A 173 -21.48 -17.95 -11.42
N SER A 174 -22.07 -19.14 -11.59
CA SER A 174 -21.62 -20.15 -12.55
C SER A 174 -22.28 -20.01 -13.92
N SER A 175 -23.41 -19.29 -13.99
CA SER A 175 -24.13 -18.97 -15.22
C SER A 175 -23.30 -18.06 -16.14
N ARG A 176 -23.75 -17.91 -17.38
CA ARG A 176 -23.12 -17.03 -18.35
C ARG A 176 -23.13 -15.57 -17.84
N GLU A 177 -24.29 -15.11 -17.41
CA GLU A 177 -24.54 -13.77 -16.84
C GLU A 177 -23.69 -13.57 -15.57
N GLY A 178 -23.65 -14.58 -14.69
CA GLY A 178 -22.88 -14.53 -13.46
C GLY A 178 -21.36 -14.48 -13.67
N LYS A 179 -20.82 -15.23 -14.65
CA LYS A 179 -19.41 -15.13 -15.03
C LYS A 179 -19.06 -13.72 -15.52
N MET A 180 -19.96 -13.09 -16.28
CA MET A 180 -19.76 -11.75 -16.82
C MET A 180 -19.62 -10.74 -15.68
N LEU A 181 -20.53 -10.87 -14.71
CA LEU A 181 -20.56 -10.07 -13.49
C LEU A 181 -19.22 -10.14 -12.74
N VAL A 182 -18.64 -11.34 -12.61
CA VAL A 182 -17.33 -11.54 -11.97
C VAL A 182 -16.23 -10.77 -12.70
N TYR A 183 -16.16 -10.84 -14.03
CA TYR A 183 -15.11 -10.15 -14.78
C TYR A 183 -15.27 -8.63 -14.78
N LEU A 184 -16.48 -8.12 -15.03
CA LEU A 184 -16.77 -6.67 -14.99
C LEU A 184 -16.40 -6.08 -13.62
N ARG A 185 -16.73 -6.80 -12.54
CA ARG A 185 -16.33 -6.42 -11.18
C ARG A 185 -14.82 -6.36 -11.02
N GLY A 186 -14.08 -7.30 -11.60
CA GLY A 186 -12.62 -7.29 -11.59
C GLY A 186 -12.05 -6.05 -12.28
N ILE A 187 -12.61 -5.67 -13.43
CA ILE A 187 -12.20 -4.49 -14.20
C ILE A 187 -12.42 -3.21 -13.38
N MET A 188 -13.62 -3.06 -12.81
CA MET A 188 -13.93 -1.91 -11.97
C MET A 188 -13.10 -1.86 -10.69
N GLY A 189 -12.79 -3.02 -10.12
CA GLY A 189 -11.86 -3.11 -9.00
C GLY A 189 -10.45 -2.65 -9.34
N GLU A 190 -9.96 -2.94 -10.55
CA GLU A 190 -8.67 -2.44 -11.03
C GLU A 190 -8.70 -0.91 -11.22
N MET A 191 -9.75 -0.38 -11.87
CA MET A 191 -9.93 1.06 -12.05
C MET A 191 -9.97 1.81 -10.71
N TYR A 192 -10.72 1.29 -9.74
CA TYR A 192 -10.78 1.85 -8.39
C TYR A 192 -9.41 1.80 -7.68
N LEU A 193 -8.66 0.71 -7.83
CA LEU A 193 -7.31 0.60 -7.25
C LEU A 193 -6.34 1.62 -7.88
N ASP A 194 -6.49 1.90 -9.17
CA ASP A 194 -5.71 2.91 -9.87
C ASP A 194 -6.07 4.33 -9.44
N ASP A 195 -7.35 4.66 -9.32
CA ASP A 195 -7.81 5.94 -8.80
C ASP A 195 -7.36 6.14 -7.35
N LEU A 196 -7.52 5.15 -6.48
CA LEU A 196 -6.98 5.19 -5.12
C LEU A 196 -5.46 5.39 -5.12
N SER A 197 -4.74 4.72 -6.01
CA SER A 197 -3.29 4.90 -6.15
C SER A 197 -2.94 6.33 -6.61
N ARG A 198 -3.72 6.93 -7.51
CA ARG A 198 -3.59 8.33 -7.94
C ARG A 198 -3.85 9.27 -6.77
N THR A 199 -4.98 9.14 -6.07
CA THR A 199 -5.30 9.95 -4.90
C THR A 199 -4.24 9.85 -3.78
N VAL A 200 -3.70 8.67 -3.50
CA VAL A 200 -2.61 8.50 -2.53
C VAL A 200 -1.32 9.19 -3.01
N ARG A 201 -1.04 9.14 -4.32
CA ARG A 201 0.08 9.84 -4.95
C ARG A 201 -0.08 11.35 -4.78
N ASP A 202 -1.24 11.87 -5.10
CA ASP A 202 -1.56 13.31 -5.04
C ASP A 202 -1.54 13.82 -3.60
N ASN A 203 -2.08 13.05 -2.65
CA ASN A 203 -2.00 13.37 -1.23
C ASN A 203 -0.56 13.43 -0.72
N LYS A 204 0.30 12.48 -1.13
CA LYS A 204 1.73 12.49 -0.77
C LYS A 204 2.47 13.64 -1.40
N LEU A 205 2.13 14.02 -2.63
CA LEU A 205 2.70 15.18 -3.30
C LEU A 205 2.25 16.47 -2.61
N SER A 206 0.95 16.64 -2.36
CA SER A 206 0.36 17.77 -1.63
C SER A 206 0.99 17.98 -0.25
N ARG A 207 1.26 16.90 0.48
CA ARG A 207 1.96 16.98 1.78
C ARG A 207 3.36 17.58 1.64
N VAL A 208 4.14 17.13 0.65
CA VAL A 208 5.52 17.59 0.44
C VAL A 208 5.54 19.01 -0.13
N LEU A 209 4.59 19.37 -0.99
CA LEU A 209 4.36 20.76 -1.46
C LEU A 209 4.11 21.73 -0.30
N LYS A 210 3.40 21.26 0.74
CA LYS A 210 3.19 22.00 1.99
C LYS A 210 4.37 21.94 2.96
N GLY A 211 5.50 21.36 2.56
CA GLY A 211 6.73 21.22 3.36
C GLY A 211 6.69 20.13 4.44
N TYR A 212 5.69 19.24 4.43
CA TYR A 212 5.62 18.12 5.37
C TYR A 212 6.38 16.89 4.86
N SER A 213 7.04 16.19 5.78
CA SER A 213 7.66 14.90 5.48
C SER A 213 6.62 13.81 5.24
N ASN A 214 6.92 12.93 4.28
CA ASN A 214 6.20 11.67 4.05
C ASN A 214 6.78 10.50 4.89
N ALA A 215 7.84 10.74 5.67
CA ALA A 215 8.41 9.73 6.56
C ALA A 215 7.52 9.53 7.80
N SER A 216 7.25 8.27 8.15
CA SER A 216 6.49 7.92 9.36
C SER A 216 7.35 7.86 10.63
N ILE A 217 8.67 7.72 10.46
CA ILE A 217 9.68 7.65 11.52
C ILE A 217 10.61 8.86 11.34
N PRO A 218 10.94 9.60 12.42
CA PRO A 218 11.84 10.73 12.32
C PRO A 218 13.26 10.24 11.95
N PRO A 219 13.95 10.92 11.01
CA PRO A 219 15.35 10.62 10.72
C PRO A 219 16.23 10.78 11.97
N PHE A 220 17.40 10.14 12.00
CA PHE A 220 18.36 10.29 13.10
C PHE A 220 18.65 11.77 13.37
N GLY A 221 18.78 12.21 14.62
CA GLY A 221 18.92 13.63 14.94
C GLY A 221 17.61 14.40 15.09
N TYR A 222 16.48 13.79 14.73
CA TYR A 222 15.14 14.33 14.96
C TYR A 222 14.28 13.39 15.81
N CYS A 223 13.23 13.94 16.43
CA CYS A 223 12.19 13.21 17.13
C CYS A 223 10.81 13.85 16.90
N ARG A 224 9.75 13.25 17.45
CA ARG A 224 8.39 13.82 17.38
C ARG A 224 8.16 14.96 18.38
N GLY A 225 9.06 15.14 19.34
CA GLY A 225 8.91 16.12 20.43
C GLY A 225 7.80 15.81 21.45
N THR A 226 7.06 14.69 21.31
CA THR A 226 6.09 14.21 22.31
C THR A 226 6.83 13.48 23.43
N CYS A 227 7.32 14.23 24.40
CA CYS A 227 8.25 13.78 25.44
C CYS A 227 7.56 12.89 26.48
N PHE A 228 6.34 13.25 26.88
CA PHE A 228 5.58 12.53 27.90
C PHE A 228 5.20 11.12 27.42
N GLN A 229 4.72 11.01 26.18
CA GLN A 229 4.32 9.77 25.53
C GLN A 229 5.38 9.28 24.52
N CYS A 230 6.65 9.50 24.83
CA CYS A 230 7.74 9.24 23.89
C CYS A 230 7.82 7.74 23.53
N THR A 231 7.69 7.45 22.25
CA THR A 231 7.83 6.11 21.65
C THR A 231 9.14 5.95 20.86
N ASP A 232 10.02 6.93 20.92
CA ASP A 232 11.30 6.92 20.22
C ASP A 232 12.27 5.91 20.87
N SER A 233 13.03 5.17 20.06
CA SER A 233 14.03 4.22 20.55
C SER A 233 15.14 4.90 21.37
N ASN A 234 15.44 6.16 21.04
CA ASN A 234 16.38 7.00 21.79
C ASN A 234 15.67 7.84 22.87
N GLY A 235 14.47 7.42 23.32
CA GLY A 235 13.75 8.03 24.44
C GLY A 235 14.25 7.56 25.80
N LYS A 236 13.65 6.48 26.34
CA LYS A 236 13.90 5.98 27.70
C LYS A 236 15.37 5.66 27.93
N GLY A 237 15.96 6.24 28.98
CA GLY A 237 17.36 6.00 29.37
C GLY A 237 18.41 6.63 28.45
N TYR A 238 18.01 7.51 27.53
CA TYR A 238 18.94 8.22 26.64
C TYR A 238 18.56 9.69 26.51
N CYS A 239 17.33 10.01 26.13
CA CYS A 239 16.87 11.39 26.01
C CYS A 239 16.65 12.05 27.39
N PRO A 240 17.23 13.23 27.66
CA PRO A 240 17.06 13.94 28.93
C PRO A 240 15.65 14.51 29.14
N ARG A 241 14.83 14.53 28.08
CA ARG A 241 13.44 15.01 28.10
C ARG A 241 12.42 13.86 28.21
N PHE A 242 12.84 12.59 28.21
CA PHE A 242 11.91 11.46 28.26
C PHE A 242 11.01 11.53 29.50
N GLY A 243 9.68 11.40 29.30
CA GLY A 243 8.69 11.40 30.37
C GLY A 243 8.32 12.78 30.91
N ARG A 244 8.93 13.87 30.42
CA ARG A 244 8.53 15.24 30.81
C ARG A 244 7.17 15.59 30.22
N LYS A 245 6.34 16.31 30.99
CA LYS A 245 5.01 16.79 30.55
C LYS A 245 5.11 17.88 29.47
N ASP A 246 6.18 18.68 29.51
CA ASP A 246 6.45 19.71 28.52
C ASP A 246 7.02 19.08 27.26
N ASP A 247 6.15 18.97 26.26
CA ASP A 247 6.51 18.42 24.97
C ASP A 247 7.43 19.37 24.21
N LEU A 248 8.60 18.87 23.80
CA LEU A 248 9.65 19.61 23.10
C LEU A 248 9.16 20.22 21.77
N TRP A 249 8.14 19.64 21.14
CA TRP A 249 7.61 20.21 19.90
C TRP A 249 7.00 21.59 20.13
N ARG A 250 6.48 21.90 21.32
CA ARG A 250 5.90 23.21 21.68
C ARG A 250 6.97 24.29 21.86
N GLU A 251 8.19 23.89 22.21
CA GLU A 251 9.32 24.81 22.40
C GLU A 251 10.01 25.12 21.06
N LEU A 252 10.10 24.13 20.17
CA LEU A 252 10.89 24.21 18.94
C LEU A 252 10.06 24.33 17.67
N GLY A 253 8.73 24.38 17.75
CA GLY A 253 7.90 24.50 16.55
C GLY A 253 6.42 24.77 16.83
N ASP A 254 5.71 25.08 15.74
CA ASP A 254 4.31 25.50 15.80
C ASP A 254 3.32 24.38 15.40
N ASP A 255 3.83 23.24 14.92
CA ASP A 255 3.02 22.13 14.41
C ASP A 255 3.51 20.77 14.94
N PRO A 256 2.69 20.01 15.70
CA PRO A 256 3.07 18.71 16.26
C PRO A 256 3.33 17.63 15.20
N LYS A 257 2.97 17.87 13.93
CA LYS A 257 3.24 16.95 12.81
C LYS A 257 4.65 17.10 12.25
N VAL A 258 5.38 18.15 12.61
CA VAL A 258 6.74 18.43 12.14
C VAL A 258 7.75 17.83 13.12
N PHE A 259 8.75 17.10 12.60
CA PHE A 259 9.80 16.56 13.46
C PHE A 259 10.72 17.67 13.96
N VAL A 260 11.07 17.61 15.23
CA VAL A 260 11.94 18.59 15.90
C VAL A 260 13.33 18.02 16.18
N PRO A 261 14.38 18.85 16.28
CA PRO A 261 15.72 18.41 16.63
C PRO A 261 15.74 17.65 17.96
N HIS A 262 16.31 16.44 17.97
CA HIS A 262 16.47 15.67 19.19
C HIS A 262 17.65 16.24 20.01
N PRO A 263 17.53 16.40 21.35
CA PRO A 263 18.54 17.09 22.16
C PRO A 263 19.96 16.52 22.05
N ILE A 264 20.09 15.20 21.93
CA ILE A 264 21.40 14.51 21.83
C ILE A 264 21.77 14.22 20.38
N ASP A 265 20.98 13.38 19.69
CA ASP A 265 21.29 12.89 18.33
C ASP A 265 21.61 13.99 17.30
N ARG A 266 21.04 15.20 17.43
CA ARG A 266 21.34 16.30 16.50
C ARG A 266 22.83 16.65 16.47
N HIS A 267 23.50 16.52 17.61
CA HIS A 267 24.93 16.82 17.74
C HIS A 267 25.80 15.73 17.11
N ALA A 268 25.45 14.45 17.32
CA ALA A 268 26.11 13.33 16.64
C ALA A 268 26.05 13.47 15.12
N PHE A 269 24.88 13.83 14.59
CA PHE A 269 24.72 14.08 13.15
C PHE A 269 25.61 15.23 12.67
N ARG A 270 25.60 16.36 13.40
CA ARG A 270 26.42 17.53 13.03
C ARG A 270 27.92 17.20 13.01
N ILE A 271 28.42 16.48 14.02
CA ILE A 271 29.81 15.99 14.08
C ILE A 271 30.12 15.13 12.85
N ALA A 272 29.25 14.18 12.51
CA ALA A 272 29.46 13.29 11.35
C ALA A 272 29.62 14.08 10.05
N VAL A 273 28.76 15.08 9.82
CA VAL A 273 28.80 15.90 8.61
C VAL A 273 30.06 16.77 8.58
N GLU A 274 30.41 17.40 9.70
CA GLU A 274 31.61 18.24 9.80
C GLU A 274 32.87 17.44 9.52
N LEU A 275 33.03 16.26 10.12
CA LEU A 275 34.15 15.35 9.85
C LEU A 275 34.17 14.91 8.38
N HIS A 276 33.02 14.51 7.82
CA HIS A 276 32.95 14.08 6.42
C HIS A 276 33.31 15.21 5.45
N ALA A 277 32.82 16.43 5.70
CA ALA A 277 33.06 17.59 4.87
C ALA A 277 34.54 18.01 4.80
N THR A 278 35.39 17.55 5.73
CA THR A 278 36.86 17.74 5.64
C THR A 278 37.51 16.88 4.55
N GLY A 279 36.86 15.82 4.09
CA GLY A 279 37.45 14.83 3.17
C GLY A 279 38.44 13.84 3.82
N ARG A 280 38.91 14.11 5.05
CA ARG A 280 39.96 13.34 5.74
C ARG A 280 39.48 12.03 6.36
N PHE A 281 38.18 11.91 6.65
CA PHE A 281 37.61 10.77 7.37
C PHE A 281 36.70 9.94 6.45
N SER A 282 36.82 8.62 6.52
CA SER A 282 35.91 7.70 5.84
C SER A 282 34.59 7.54 6.61
N ASP A 283 33.55 7.00 5.94
CA ASP A 283 32.28 6.64 6.58
C ASP A 283 32.52 5.69 7.79
N ALA A 284 33.53 4.80 7.70
CA ALA A 284 33.90 3.87 8.78
C ALA A 284 34.64 4.55 9.94
N ASP A 285 35.51 5.53 9.64
CA ASP A 285 36.21 6.30 10.68
C ASP A 285 35.23 7.15 11.49
N ILE A 286 34.27 7.78 10.81
CA ILE A 286 33.21 8.55 11.47
C ILE A 286 32.37 7.64 12.36
N ALA A 287 31.99 6.45 11.86
CA ALA A 287 31.26 5.47 12.66
C ALA A 287 32.04 5.07 13.92
N ARG A 288 33.34 4.81 13.81
CA ARG A 288 34.22 4.49 14.95
C ARG A 288 34.21 5.59 16.01
N ARG A 289 34.36 6.85 15.58
CA ARG A 289 34.44 8.03 16.46
C ARG A 289 33.12 8.40 17.14
N LEU A 290 31.97 7.98 16.59
CA LEU A 290 30.66 8.19 17.20
C LEU A 290 30.23 7.05 18.12
N ASN A 291 30.81 5.86 17.94
CA ASN A 291 30.50 4.71 18.78
C ASN A 291 31.23 4.81 20.12
N PRO A 292 30.62 4.32 21.22
CA PRO A 292 31.33 4.24 22.49
C PRO A 292 32.58 3.36 22.37
N PRO A 293 33.63 3.61 23.19
CA PRO A 293 34.77 2.71 23.31
C PRO A 293 34.32 1.31 23.73
N ARG A 294 35.21 0.33 23.67
CA ARG A 294 34.88 -0.97 24.26
C ARG A 294 34.86 -0.86 25.81
N PRO A 295 34.07 -1.69 26.52
CA PRO A 295 33.94 -1.59 27.98
C PRO A 295 35.27 -1.64 28.74
N ASP A 296 36.23 -2.43 28.24
CA ASP A 296 37.60 -2.56 28.73
C ASP A 296 38.43 -1.28 28.56
N GLU A 297 38.21 -0.52 27.49
CA GLU A 297 38.89 0.76 27.23
C GLU A 297 38.26 1.91 28.04
N LEU A 298 36.97 1.79 28.39
CA LEU A 298 36.18 2.85 29.01
C LEU A 298 36.69 3.23 30.40
N GLN A 299 37.13 2.27 31.20
CA GLN A 299 37.63 2.51 32.56
C GLN A 299 38.85 3.43 32.58
N HIS A 300 39.72 3.34 31.58
CA HIS A 300 40.92 4.18 31.45
C HIS A 300 40.63 5.59 30.89
N LEU A 301 39.48 5.77 30.23
CA LEU A 301 39.11 7.02 29.57
C LEU A 301 38.31 7.97 30.48
N ILE A 302 37.65 7.46 31.52
CA ILE A 302 36.85 8.26 32.46
C ILE A 302 37.70 9.27 33.26
N GLY A 303 38.99 8.99 33.47
CA GLY A 303 39.95 9.88 34.14
C GLY A 303 40.94 10.60 33.21
N ALA A 304 40.84 10.42 31.89
CA ALA A 304 41.79 10.96 30.92
C ALA A 304 41.52 12.44 30.57
N SER A 305 42.57 13.16 30.16
CA SER A 305 42.42 14.51 29.60
C SER A 305 41.46 14.51 28.40
N ARG A 306 40.52 15.46 28.41
CA ARG A 306 39.45 15.60 27.42
C ARG A 306 39.49 17.00 26.82
N THR A 307 39.28 17.08 25.51
CA THR A 307 39.22 18.37 24.81
C THR A 307 37.76 18.76 24.61
N ILE A 308 37.37 19.92 25.14
CA ILE A 308 36.08 20.53 24.82
C ILE A 308 36.14 21.01 23.38
N ILE A 309 35.32 20.40 22.52
CA ILE A 309 35.23 20.75 21.10
C ILE A 309 34.23 21.89 20.90
N ARG A 310 33.12 21.87 21.64
CA ARG A 310 32.07 22.89 21.51
C ARG A 310 31.12 22.91 22.70
N GLN A 311 30.73 24.10 23.16
CA GLN A 311 29.56 24.28 24.02
C GLN A 311 28.27 24.19 23.20
N VAL A 312 27.26 23.48 23.72
CA VAL A 312 25.99 23.23 22.98
C VAL A 312 24.73 23.72 23.69
N GLU A 313 24.76 23.77 25.03
CA GLU A 313 23.72 24.34 25.91
C GLU A 313 24.46 24.98 27.10
N GLU A 314 23.79 25.82 27.92
CA GLU A 314 24.44 26.61 28.99
C GLU A 314 25.39 25.79 29.88
N ASP A 315 25.07 24.50 30.11
CA ASP A 315 25.88 23.60 30.94
C ASP A 315 26.27 22.26 30.26
N ARG A 316 26.29 22.18 28.92
CA ARG A 316 26.67 20.94 28.20
C ARG A 316 27.68 21.17 27.09
N ALA A 317 28.63 20.25 27.00
CA ALA A 317 29.74 20.32 26.04
C ALA A 317 29.85 19.04 25.20
N ILE A 318 30.21 19.21 23.93
CA ILE A 318 30.73 18.12 23.10
C ILE A 318 32.22 17.98 23.39
N VAL A 319 32.62 16.79 23.80
CA VAL A 319 34.01 16.47 24.14
C VAL A 319 34.59 15.43 23.20
N LEU A 320 35.89 15.52 22.99
CA LEU A 320 36.70 14.51 22.32
C LEU A 320 37.58 13.81 23.36
N LEU A 321 37.42 12.49 23.45
CA LEU A 321 38.24 11.64 24.30
C LEU A 321 39.59 11.35 23.63
N ARG A 322 40.55 10.85 24.43
CA ARG A 322 41.93 10.59 24.00
C ARG A 322 42.04 9.58 22.85
N ASP A 323 41.12 8.63 22.79
CA ASP A 323 41.01 7.63 21.72
C ASP A 323 40.37 8.19 20.42
N GLY A 324 39.92 9.44 20.45
CA GLY A 324 39.25 10.11 19.35
C GLY A 324 37.74 9.93 19.31
N THR A 325 37.14 9.36 20.34
CA THR A 325 35.69 9.17 20.48
C THR A 325 34.99 10.46 20.95
N PHE A 326 33.85 10.79 20.35
CA PHE A 326 33.02 11.91 20.76
C PHE A 326 31.95 11.50 21.76
N ALA A 327 31.69 12.38 22.74
CA ALA A 327 30.60 12.23 23.69
C ALA A 327 29.99 13.59 24.05
N LEU A 328 28.77 13.56 24.61
CA LEU A 328 28.15 14.71 25.26
C LEU A 328 28.48 14.67 26.75
N GLN A 329 29.05 15.74 27.29
CA GLN A 329 29.34 15.90 28.71
C GLN A 329 28.25 16.74 29.38
N TYR A 330 27.77 16.23 30.53
CA TYR A 330 26.83 16.90 31.44
C TYR A 330 27.57 17.77 32.47
N PRO A 331 26.87 18.67 33.18
CA PRO A 331 27.49 19.58 34.16
C PRO A 331 28.18 18.83 35.31
N ASP A 332 27.62 17.69 35.70
CA ASP A 332 28.13 16.75 36.71
C ASP A 332 29.37 15.95 36.23
N GLY A 333 29.85 16.19 35.00
CA GLY A 333 30.97 15.48 34.41
C GLY A 333 30.61 14.15 33.75
N ARG A 334 29.37 13.70 33.84
CA ARG A 334 28.89 12.44 33.25
C ARG A 334 28.94 12.52 31.72
N LEU A 335 29.37 11.42 31.11
CA LEU A 335 29.43 11.28 29.65
C LEU A 335 28.23 10.50 29.12
N GLN A 336 27.65 11.02 28.05
CA GLN A 336 26.62 10.37 27.25
C GLN A 336 27.18 10.11 25.86
N PHE A 337 27.45 8.84 25.57
CA PHE A 337 27.85 8.39 24.25
C PHE A 337 26.66 8.38 23.30
N PHE A 338 26.95 8.56 22.01
CA PHE A 338 25.95 8.52 20.96
C PHE A 338 25.64 7.08 20.57
N ARG A 339 24.41 6.83 20.11
CA ARG A 339 24.01 5.55 19.54
C ARG A 339 23.04 5.73 18.38
N PRO A 340 23.06 4.85 17.36
CA PRO A 340 22.14 4.91 16.23
C PRO A 340 20.70 4.70 16.68
N LYS A 341 19.76 5.23 15.88
CA LYS A 341 18.33 5.06 16.11
C LYS A 341 17.88 3.62 15.77
N GLY A 342 17.19 2.97 16.71
CA GLY A 342 16.58 1.66 16.53
C GLY A 342 15.19 1.73 15.88
N GLN A 343 14.49 0.59 15.83
CA GLN A 343 13.06 0.61 15.49
C GLN A 343 12.26 1.00 16.74
N PRO A 344 11.20 1.83 16.62
CA PRO A 344 10.31 2.12 17.74
C PRO A 344 9.81 0.83 18.40
N GLY A 345 9.97 0.70 19.72
CA GLY A 345 9.61 -0.51 20.49
C GLY A 345 10.65 -1.63 20.52
N HIS A 346 11.74 -1.52 19.76
CA HIS A 346 12.89 -2.44 19.78
C HIS A 346 14.17 -1.65 20.07
N ALA A 347 14.38 -1.33 21.35
CA ALA A 347 15.59 -0.69 21.81
C ALA A 347 16.69 -1.74 21.94
N ASP A 348 17.81 -1.49 21.27
CA ASP A 348 19.06 -2.25 21.42
C ASP A 348 20.11 -1.25 21.90
N ALA A 349 20.50 -1.38 23.16
CA ALA A 349 21.43 -0.47 23.81
C ALA A 349 22.87 -0.62 23.28
N ASP A 350 23.19 -1.79 22.73
CA ASP A 350 24.52 -2.16 22.23
C ASP A 350 24.67 -1.89 20.73
N ARG A 351 23.61 -1.37 20.10
CA ARG A 351 23.61 -1.04 18.69
C ARG A 351 24.67 0.02 18.40
N ARG A 352 25.51 -0.24 17.39
CA ARG A 352 26.60 0.64 16.96
C ARG A 352 26.35 1.23 15.57
N PHE A 353 26.84 2.44 15.32
CA PHE A 353 26.91 3.04 14.00
C PHE A 353 27.78 2.18 13.08
N THR A 354 27.30 1.92 11.88
CA THR A 354 28.05 1.29 10.78
C THR A 354 28.39 2.33 9.72
N ALA A 355 29.37 2.05 8.87
CA ALA A 355 29.70 2.89 7.72
C ALA A 355 28.46 3.15 6.83
N ASP A 356 27.59 2.16 6.65
CA ASP A 356 26.34 2.30 5.90
C ASP A 356 25.34 3.23 6.59
N SER A 357 25.23 3.17 7.92
CA SER A 357 24.35 4.07 8.68
C SER A 357 24.81 5.53 8.58
N ILE A 358 26.13 5.77 8.66
CA ILE A 358 26.72 7.10 8.45
C ILE A 358 26.45 7.56 7.02
N ARG A 359 26.66 6.69 6.03
CA ARG A 359 26.40 7.00 4.63
C ARG A 359 24.94 7.38 4.38
N ASP A 360 23.98 6.63 4.91
CA ASP A 360 22.55 6.90 4.75
C ASP A 360 22.16 8.23 5.43
N MET A 361 22.74 8.56 6.59
CA MET A 361 22.55 9.85 7.26
C MET A 361 23.06 11.01 6.39
N LEU A 362 24.32 10.93 5.94
CA LEU A 362 24.99 12.01 5.22
C LEU A 362 24.35 12.35 3.87
N GLN A 363 23.62 11.41 3.25
CA GLN A 363 22.98 11.62 1.95
C GLN A 363 21.59 12.27 2.04
N ASN A 364 20.98 12.35 3.22
CA ASN A 364 19.59 12.78 3.34
C ASN A 364 19.46 14.32 3.31
N PRO A 365 18.83 14.92 2.28
CA PRO A 365 18.69 16.37 2.19
C PRO A 365 17.72 16.97 3.23
N TYR A 366 17.00 16.12 3.99
CA TYR A 366 16.24 16.54 5.16
C TYR A 366 17.07 17.35 6.15
N TYR A 367 18.33 16.98 6.34
CA TYR A 367 19.18 17.71 7.29
C TYR A 367 19.53 19.14 6.86
N ALA A 368 19.41 19.44 5.57
CA ALA A 368 19.63 20.75 4.97
C ALA A 368 18.32 21.52 4.72
N GLY A 369 17.18 21.05 5.26
CA GLY A 369 15.90 21.77 5.19
C GLY A 369 14.98 21.35 4.05
N PHE A 370 15.21 20.21 3.40
CA PHE A 370 14.38 19.77 2.27
C PHE A 370 13.60 18.48 2.55
N VAL A 371 12.37 18.39 2.05
CA VAL A 371 11.58 17.16 2.01
C VAL A 371 11.61 16.57 0.60
N VAL A 372 11.71 15.24 0.52
CA VAL A 372 11.81 14.52 -0.76
C VAL A 372 10.48 13.86 -1.10
N TYR A 373 9.99 14.09 -2.31
CA TYR A 373 8.93 13.30 -2.92
C TYR A 373 9.54 12.33 -3.95
N ARG A 374 9.26 11.04 -3.80
CA ARG A 374 9.68 10.01 -4.76
C ARG A 374 8.45 9.30 -5.29
N GLU A 375 8.18 9.47 -6.57
CA GLU A 375 7.12 8.73 -7.24
C GLU A 375 7.37 7.22 -7.08
N GLN A 376 6.43 6.52 -6.45
CA GLN A 376 6.54 5.09 -6.20
C GLN A 376 6.06 4.32 -7.43
N ARG A 377 6.99 3.81 -8.23
CA ARG A 377 6.67 2.89 -9.35
C ARG A 377 6.72 1.45 -8.87
N LYS A 378 5.75 0.60 -9.26
CA LYS A 378 5.78 -0.84 -9.01
C LYS A 378 6.41 -1.56 -10.21
N LYS A 379 7.21 -2.61 -9.97
CA LYS A 379 7.74 -3.53 -11.00
C LYS A 379 7.50 -4.96 -10.52
N LYS A 380 6.74 -5.76 -11.29
CA LYS A 380 6.35 -7.15 -10.93
C LYS A 380 5.70 -7.26 -9.54
N GLY A 381 4.77 -6.36 -9.22
CA GLY A 381 4.10 -6.33 -7.90
C GLY A 381 4.97 -5.85 -6.72
N LYS A 382 6.28 -5.60 -6.92
CA LYS A 382 7.18 -5.08 -5.89
C LYS A 382 7.46 -3.59 -6.12
N ARG A 383 7.60 -2.80 -5.06
CA ARG A 383 8.02 -1.39 -5.17
C ARG A 383 9.40 -1.34 -5.83
N LYS A 384 9.55 -0.59 -6.92
CA LYS A 384 10.87 -0.33 -7.53
C LYS A 384 11.70 0.42 -6.49
N GLN A 385 12.84 -0.14 -6.10
CA GLN A 385 13.81 0.62 -5.32
C GLN A 385 14.31 1.78 -6.20
N VAL A 386 13.86 2.99 -5.88
CA VAL A 386 14.48 4.20 -6.41
C VAL A 386 15.84 4.33 -5.71
N HIS A 387 16.91 4.56 -6.47
CA HIS A 387 18.23 4.76 -5.90
C HIS A 387 18.17 5.89 -4.86
N LYS A 388 18.66 5.64 -3.63
CA LYS A 388 18.64 6.63 -2.55
C LYS A 388 19.58 7.82 -2.78
N ARG A 389 20.47 7.74 -3.79
CA ARG A 389 21.62 8.62 -4.03
C ARG A 389 21.25 9.74 -5.01
N PHE A 390 21.44 10.99 -4.62
CA PHE A 390 21.48 12.13 -5.55
C PHE A 390 22.88 12.20 -6.18
N LYS A 391 22.98 12.22 -7.52
CA LYS A 391 24.27 12.18 -8.25
C LYS A 391 24.85 13.55 -8.63
N THR A 392 24.06 14.62 -8.63
CA THR A 392 24.45 15.96 -9.13
C THR A 392 24.79 16.94 -8.01
N SER A 393 25.64 17.93 -8.31
CA SER A 393 25.96 19.02 -7.40
C SER A 393 24.77 19.97 -7.28
N PHE A 394 24.37 20.32 -6.06
CA PHE A 394 23.31 21.29 -5.78
C PHE A 394 23.57 22.70 -6.38
N SER A 395 24.79 23.02 -6.84
CA SER A 395 25.09 24.25 -7.58
C SER A 395 24.41 24.34 -8.96
N GLU A 396 23.97 23.22 -9.56
CA GLU A 396 23.04 23.24 -10.70
C GLU A 396 21.58 23.50 -10.25
N MET A 397 21.28 23.30 -8.97
CA MET A 397 19.94 23.39 -8.39
C MET A 397 19.60 24.81 -7.88
N THR A 398 20.58 25.57 -7.35
CA THR A 398 20.42 26.98 -6.94
C THR A 398 20.30 27.96 -8.12
N ARG A 399 20.86 27.64 -9.30
CA ARG A 399 20.75 28.49 -10.50
C ARG A 399 19.30 28.65 -11.00
N ARG A 400 18.41 27.71 -10.67
CA ARG A 400 16.99 27.67 -11.09
C ARG A 400 15.99 28.02 -9.97
N GLN A 401 16.49 28.53 -8.84
CA GLN A 401 15.68 29.06 -7.75
C GLN A 401 14.93 30.35 -8.15
N ARG A 402 15.35 31.02 -9.24
CA ARG A 402 14.73 32.25 -9.76
C ARG A 402 13.50 32.03 -10.66
N ASP A 403 13.27 30.81 -11.16
CA ASP A 403 12.30 30.59 -12.26
C ASP A 403 11.08 29.74 -11.87
N GLY A 404 10.89 29.38 -10.60
CA GLY A 404 9.68 28.66 -10.13
C GLY A 404 9.49 27.23 -10.70
N ALA A 405 10.50 26.63 -11.32
CA ALA A 405 10.39 25.33 -11.98
C ALA A 405 10.55 24.12 -11.02
N LEU A 406 9.67 23.12 -11.17
CA LEU A 406 9.72 21.83 -10.48
C LEU A 406 10.98 21.03 -10.87
N LEU A 407 11.71 20.50 -9.88
CA LEU A 407 12.91 19.68 -10.08
C LEU A 407 12.54 18.24 -10.49
N GLU A 408 12.42 17.95 -11.79
CA GLU A 408 12.37 16.57 -12.27
C GLU A 408 13.79 15.99 -12.41
N GLY A 409 14.05 14.88 -11.71
CA GLY A 409 15.28 14.11 -11.85
C GLY A 409 15.07 12.66 -11.43
N ASP A 410 15.96 11.76 -11.86
CA ASP A 410 15.91 10.30 -11.65
C ASP A 410 15.85 9.84 -10.16
N HIS A 411 15.91 10.77 -9.20
CA HIS A 411 16.12 10.54 -7.76
C HIS A 411 14.99 11.06 -6.85
N GLY A 412 13.99 11.73 -7.43
CA GLY A 412 12.87 12.36 -6.73
C GLY A 412 12.93 13.89 -6.72
N MET A 413 11.80 14.50 -6.40
CA MET A 413 11.61 15.95 -6.36
C MET A 413 11.88 16.45 -4.93
N LEU A 414 12.55 17.60 -4.81
CA LEU A 414 12.86 18.24 -3.53
C LEU A 414 12.00 19.48 -3.33
N PHE A 415 11.50 19.65 -2.11
CA PHE A 415 10.72 20.82 -1.72
C PHE A 415 11.23 21.36 -0.38
N PRO A 416 11.09 22.67 -0.11
CA PRO A 416 11.40 23.24 1.20
C PRO A 416 10.60 22.55 2.30
N GLY A 417 11.28 22.12 3.36
CA GLY A 417 10.66 21.49 4.53
C GLY A 417 10.31 22.53 5.61
N LYS A 418 9.28 22.24 6.40
CA LYS A 418 8.89 23.05 7.57
C LYS A 418 9.77 22.82 8.80
N HIS A 419 10.56 21.76 8.81
CA HIS A 419 11.38 21.38 9.96
C HIS A 419 12.63 22.25 10.07
N ILE A 420 13.14 22.39 11.30
CA ILE A 420 14.40 23.08 11.56
C ILE A 420 15.56 22.27 10.94
N PRO A 421 16.36 22.82 10.00
CA PRO A 421 17.53 22.14 9.46
C PRO A 421 18.62 21.96 10.53
N LEU A 422 19.34 20.83 10.52
CA LEU A 422 20.45 20.60 11.46
C LEU A 422 21.78 21.18 10.98
N ILE A 423 21.91 21.38 9.66
CA ILE A 423 23.11 21.90 9.00
C ILE A 423 22.70 22.89 7.91
N THR A 424 23.62 23.80 7.58
CA THR A 424 23.44 24.71 6.44
C THR A 424 23.52 23.93 5.12
N LEU A 425 22.90 24.50 4.08
CA LEU A 425 23.00 23.95 2.73
C LEU A 425 24.47 23.87 2.28
N ASP A 426 25.27 24.89 2.53
CA ASP A 426 26.70 24.91 2.15
C ASP A 426 27.51 23.76 2.76
N LEU A 427 27.26 23.45 4.04
CA LEU A 427 27.93 22.35 4.72
C LEU A 427 27.49 21.00 4.15
N TYR A 428 26.19 20.85 3.85
CA TYR A 428 25.66 19.66 3.19
C TYR A 428 26.28 19.48 1.80
N GLU A 429 26.36 20.54 0.99
CA GLU A 429 26.96 20.50 -0.34
C GLU A 429 28.43 20.12 -0.30
N ARG A 430 29.21 20.73 0.59
CA ARG A 430 30.64 20.41 0.78
C ARG A 430 30.82 18.92 1.07
N SER A 431 29.97 18.38 1.95
CA SER A 431 29.93 16.95 2.26
C SER A 431 29.58 16.10 1.02
N GLN A 432 28.61 16.50 0.19
CA GLN A 432 28.30 15.76 -1.04
C GLN A 432 29.42 15.82 -2.08
N ARG A 433 30.13 16.95 -2.23
CA ARG A 433 31.26 17.10 -3.18
C ARG A 433 32.40 16.13 -2.86
N VAL A 434 32.77 16.00 -1.59
CA VAL A 434 33.75 15.00 -1.11
C VAL A 434 33.35 13.57 -1.55
N ARG A 435 32.05 13.29 -1.59
CA ARG A 435 31.52 11.98 -2.00
C ARG A 435 31.51 11.79 -3.52
N GLY A 436 31.17 12.82 -4.29
CA GLY A 436 31.21 12.80 -5.75
C GLY A 436 32.59 12.43 -6.30
N LEU A 437 33.64 12.94 -5.67
CA LEU A 437 35.05 12.63 -5.99
C LEU A 437 35.44 11.16 -5.72
N LYS A 438 34.67 10.42 -4.91
CA LYS A 438 34.93 9.02 -4.53
C LYS A 438 34.09 8.01 -5.32
N GLY A 439 33.25 8.46 -6.25
CA GLY A 439 32.28 7.59 -6.94
C GLY A 439 32.67 7.24 -8.38
N HIS A 440 33.06 5.99 -8.64
CA HIS A 440 32.95 5.40 -9.97
C HIS A 440 31.53 4.84 -10.19
N ASN A 441 30.89 5.18 -11.30
CA ASN A 441 29.65 4.54 -11.75
C ASN A 441 29.90 3.82 -13.07
N PRO A 442 29.69 2.49 -13.13
CA PRO A 442 29.35 1.82 -14.38
C PRO A 442 27.94 2.28 -14.81
N ALA A 443 27.81 2.69 -16.07
CA ALA A 443 26.52 3.04 -16.66
C ALA A 443 25.72 1.75 -16.95
N HIS A 444 24.66 1.48 -16.20
CA HIS A 444 23.64 0.54 -16.64
C HIS A 444 22.57 1.31 -17.41
N ALA A 445 22.49 1.07 -18.72
CA ALA A 445 21.45 1.60 -19.58
C ALA A 445 20.05 1.23 -19.05
N ASN A 446 19.18 2.22 -18.95
CA ASN A 446 17.79 2.06 -18.54
C ASN A 446 17.03 1.24 -19.60
N PHE A 447 16.77 -0.05 -19.35
CA PHE A 447 15.80 -0.79 -20.14
C PHE A 447 14.37 -0.37 -19.75
N THR A 448 13.66 0.28 -20.67
CA THR A 448 12.21 0.45 -20.61
C THR A 448 11.54 -0.93 -20.68
N ARG A 449 10.66 -1.22 -19.73
CA ARG A 449 9.93 -2.50 -19.66
C ARG A 449 8.85 -2.49 -20.74
N ARG A 450 8.96 -3.38 -21.72
CA ARG A 450 7.96 -3.58 -22.77
C ARG A 450 6.88 -4.56 -22.28
N ILE A 451 5.61 -4.18 -22.40
CA ILE A 451 4.45 -5.01 -22.02
C ILE A 451 3.90 -5.63 -23.30
N TYR A 452 3.55 -6.91 -23.25
CA TYR A 452 3.01 -7.69 -24.37
C TYR A 452 1.62 -8.23 -23.98
N PRO A 453 0.54 -7.55 -24.38
CA PRO A 453 -0.86 -7.91 -24.09
C PRO A 453 -1.21 -9.37 -24.31
N LEU A 454 -0.84 -9.94 -25.46
CA LEU A 454 -1.24 -11.29 -25.87
C LEU A 454 -0.39 -12.39 -25.22
N SER A 455 0.63 -12.02 -24.44
CA SER A 455 1.49 -13.01 -23.77
C SER A 455 0.68 -13.83 -22.76
N GLY A 456 0.56 -15.13 -23.01
CA GLY A 456 -0.17 -16.09 -22.17
C GLY A 456 -1.49 -16.58 -22.76
N VAL A 457 -2.01 -15.91 -23.80
CA VAL A 457 -3.19 -16.36 -24.58
C VAL A 457 -2.81 -16.75 -26.00
N LEU A 458 -1.81 -16.10 -26.61
CA LEU A 458 -1.38 -16.39 -27.98
C LEU A 458 -0.64 -17.73 -28.07
N ARG A 459 -1.10 -18.63 -28.95
CA ARG A 459 -0.59 -20.00 -29.10
C ARG A 459 -0.38 -20.36 -30.57
N CYS A 460 0.67 -21.14 -30.84
CA CYS A 460 0.89 -21.69 -32.16
C CYS A 460 0.01 -22.92 -32.38
N GLU A 461 -0.76 -22.94 -33.47
CA GLU A 461 -1.60 -24.09 -33.83
C GLU A 461 -0.77 -25.36 -34.11
N ARG A 462 0.42 -25.19 -34.73
CA ARG A 462 1.30 -26.29 -35.13
C ARG A 462 2.00 -26.97 -33.95
N CYS A 463 2.68 -26.22 -33.07
CA CYS A 463 3.42 -26.83 -31.94
C CYS A 463 2.69 -26.77 -30.60
N ARG A 464 1.50 -26.14 -30.55
CA ARG A 464 0.70 -25.93 -29.33
C ARG A 464 1.39 -25.13 -28.23
N LYS A 465 2.61 -24.62 -28.45
CA LYS A 465 3.35 -23.82 -27.46
C LYS A 465 2.89 -22.36 -27.48
N PRO A 466 2.96 -21.68 -26.32
CA PRO A 466 2.60 -20.27 -26.23
C PRO A 466 3.70 -19.40 -26.85
N PHE A 467 3.29 -18.26 -27.40
CA PHE A 467 4.21 -17.20 -27.80
C PHE A 467 4.67 -16.39 -26.58
N ARG A 468 5.90 -15.85 -26.66
CA ARG A 468 6.51 -14.97 -25.64
C ARG A 468 6.90 -13.64 -26.26
N GLY A 469 6.71 -12.53 -25.53
CA GLY A 469 7.19 -11.23 -25.97
C GLY A 469 8.72 -11.18 -26.07
N ASN A 470 9.23 -10.67 -27.19
CA ASN A 470 10.64 -10.47 -27.47
C ASN A 470 10.85 -9.15 -28.24
N ALA A 471 12.00 -8.50 -28.07
CA ALA A 471 12.33 -7.24 -28.75
C ALA A 471 13.73 -7.32 -29.35
N ALA A 472 13.89 -6.80 -30.56
CA ALA A 472 15.19 -6.61 -31.19
C ALA A 472 15.86 -5.32 -30.66
N ASN A 473 17.14 -5.10 -31.03
CA ASN A 473 17.79 -3.81 -30.80
C ASN A 473 16.98 -2.70 -31.51
N GLY A 474 16.46 -1.74 -30.73
CA GLY A 474 15.53 -0.70 -31.20
C GLY A 474 14.18 -0.70 -30.46
N ASN A 475 13.15 -0.08 -31.05
CA ASN A 475 11.80 0.01 -30.49
C ASN A 475 10.81 -1.04 -31.03
N VAL A 476 11.26 -1.94 -31.92
CA VAL A 476 10.40 -2.94 -32.58
C VAL A 476 10.14 -4.14 -31.68
N ARG A 477 8.88 -4.55 -31.60
CA ARG A 477 8.36 -5.59 -30.69
C ARG A 477 7.85 -6.79 -31.46
N TYR A 478 8.09 -7.98 -30.91
CA TYR A 478 7.69 -9.25 -31.52
C TYR A 478 7.10 -10.23 -30.50
N TYR A 479 6.25 -11.14 -30.96
CA TYR A 479 5.92 -12.38 -30.27
C TYR A 479 6.76 -13.51 -30.86
N GLU A 480 7.64 -14.12 -30.06
CA GLU A 480 8.47 -15.26 -30.45
C GLU A 480 7.81 -16.59 -30.05
N ASP A 481 7.81 -17.59 -30.94
CA ASP A 481 7.29 -18.93 -30.65
C ASP A 481 8.12 -19.59 -29.54
N GLY A 482 7.45 -19.97 -28.44
CA GLY A 482 8.10 -20.50 -27.25
C GLY A 482 8.74 -21.88 -27.41
N GLY A 483 8.38 -22.63 -28.46
CA GLY A 483 9.01 -23.90 -28.82
C GLY A 483 10.31 -23.67 -29.59
N ARG A 484 10.29 -22.82 -30.62
CA ARG A 484 11.47 -22.39 -31.42
C ARG A 484 12.51 -21.71 -30.55
N ALA A 485 12.05 -20.80 -29.68
CA ALA A 485 12.87 -20.10 -28.70
C ALA A 485 13.70 -21.02 -27.77
N ARG A 486 13.18 -22.21 -27.48
CA ARG A 486 13.83 -23.20 -26.61
C ARG A 486 14.51 -24.33 -27.41
N GLY A 487 14.48 -24.26 -28.74
CA GLY A 487 15.02 -25.31 -29.62
C GLY A 487 14.19 -26.60 -29.65
N ILE A 488 12.94 -26.58 -29.16
CA ILE A 488 12.09 -27.77 -29.00
C ILE A 488 11.18 -27.99 -30.22
N SER A 489 10.87 -26.94 -30.99
CA SER A 489 9.99 -27.02 -32.17
C SER A 489 10.66 -26.51 -33.43
N LYS A 490 10.22 -27.03 -34.59
CA LYS A 490 10.66 -26.61 -35.93
C LYS A 490 9.64 -25.72 -36.66
N CYS A 491 8.65 -25.15 -35.96
CA CYS A 491 7.58 -24.32 -36.55
C CYS A 491 8.10 -23.23 -37.49
N PRO A 492 7.60 -23.10 -38.74
CA PRO A 492 8.20 -22.24 -39.76
C PRO A 492 8.37 -20.79 -39.30
N ILE A 493 7.37 -20.26 -38.60
CA ILE A 493 7.40 -18.90 -38.05
C ILE A 493 8.04 -18.87 -36.68
N ARG A 494 9.07 -18.03 -36.56
CA ARG A 494 9.75 -17.76 -35.29
C ARG A 494 9.23 -16.51 -34.60
N HIS A 495 8.92 -15.46 -35.35
CA HIS A 495 8.55 -14.14 -34.84
C HIS A 495 7.29 -13.63 -35.53
N LEU A 496 6.36 -13.08 -34.75
CA LEU A 496 5.20 -12.30 -35.21
C LEU A 496 5.43 -10.85 -34.81
N ARG A 497 5.10 -9.90 -35.69
CA ARG A 497 5.10 -8.48 -35.36
C ARG A 497 4.04 -8.18 -34.32
N ALA A 498 4.44 -7.55 -33.21
CA ALA A 498 3.55 -7.39 -32.07
C ALA A 498 2.44 -6.39 -32.34
N ASP A 499 2.74 -5.31 -33.05
CA ASP A 499 1.81 -4.27 -33.48
C ASP A 499 0.69 -4.84 -34.36
N GLU A 500 1.04 -5.56 -35.43
CA GLU A 500 0.08 -6.11 -36.40
C GLU A 500 -0.91 -7.09 -35.74
N ILE A 501 -0.39 -8.04 -34.96
CA ILE A 501 -1.22 -9.08 -34.33
C ILE A 501 -2.01 -8.51 -33.13
N GLU A 502 -1.48 -7.51 -32.42
CA GLU A 502 -2.20 -6.82 -31.34
C GLU A 502 -3.39 -6.04 -31.91
N GLU A 503 -3.19 -5.30 -33.01
CA GLU A 503 -4.24 -4.54 -33.68
C GLU A 503 -5.40 -5.42 -34.16
N GLU A 504 -5.10 -6.58 -34.76
CA GLU A 504 -6.13 -7.53 -35.21
C GLU A 504 -6.98 -8.06 -34.04
N VAL A 505 -6.33 -8.46 -32.94
CA VAL A 505 -7.05 -8.93 -31.74
C VAL A 505 -7.84 -7.80 -31.08
N PHE A 506 -7.31 -6.59 -31.05
CA PHE A 506 -7.99 -5.42 -30.50
C PHE A 506 -9.22 -5.07 -31.33
N ALA A 507 -9.12 -5.06 -32.65
CA ALA A 507 -10.26 -4.81 -33.53
C ALA A 507 -11.36 -5.88 -33.39
N TYR A 508 -10.98 -7.15 -33.21
CA TYR A 508 -11.96 -8.22 -32.95
C TYR A 508 -12.67 -8.02 -31.61
N THR A 509 -11.92 -7.72 -30.56
CA THR A 509 -12.46 -7.55 -29.20
C THR A 509 -13.29 -6.28 -29.00
N GLN A 510 -13.05 -5.22 -29.78
CA GLN A 510 -13.87 -4.01 -29.78
C GLN A 510 -15.33 -4.23 -30.21
N ARG A 511 -15.63 -5.36 -30.86
CA ARG A 511 -17.00 -5.72 -31.28
C ARG A 511 -17.82 -6.38 -30.18
N LEU A 512 -17.23 -6.57 -29.00
CA LEU A 512 -17.93 -7.11 -27.84
C LEU A 512 -19.02 -6.13 -27.40
N HIS A 513 -20.27 -6.61 -27.41
CA HIS A 513 -21.43 -5.84 -26.95
C HIS A 513 -22.09 -6.56 -25.77
N ILE A 514 -22.39 -5.81 -24.72
CA ILE A 514 -23.10 -6.32 -23.54
C ILE A 514 -24.61 -6.15 -23.82
N PRO A 515 -25.45 -7.19 -23.68
CA PRO A 515 -26.89 -7.03 -23.87
C PRO A 515 -27.50 -6.06 -22.85
N ASP A 516 -28.43 -5.21 -23.31
CA ASP A 516 -29.09 -4.19 -22.48
C ASP A 516 -29.83 -4.80 -21.26
N GLU A 517 -30.38 -6.00 -21.44
CA GLU A 517 -31.04 -6.77 -20.37
C GLU A 517 -30.12 -7.05 -19.17
N TRP A 518 -28.81 -7.11 -19.38
CA TRP A 518 -27.84 -7.33 -18.29
C TRP A 518 -27.51 -6.04 -17.55
N TYR A 519 -27.85 -4.86 -18.10
CA TYR A 519 -27.40 -3.58 -17.55
C TYR A 519 -27.98 -3.34 -16.16
N ALA A 520 -29.25 -3.67 -15.93
CA ALA A 520 -29.89 -3.48 -14.65
C ALA A 520 -29.20 -4.30 -13.54
N ASP A 521 -28.90 -5.56 -13.81
CA ASP A 521 -28.22 -6.45 -12.87
C ASP A 521 -26.77 -6.04 -12.65
N ILE A 522 -26.06 -5.67 -13.73
CA ILE A 522 -24.69 -5.18 -13.65
C ILE A 522 -24.64 -3.87 -12.85
N LEU A 523 -25.53 -2.90 -13.08
CA LEU A 523 -25.59 -1.63 -12.34
C LEU A 523 -25.96 -1.84 -10.87
N ALA A 524 -26.99 -2.64 -10.59
CA ALA A 524 -27.40 -2.98 -9.23
C ALA A 524 -26.22 -3.57 -8.45
N TYR A 525 -25.47 -4.46 -9.10
CA TYR A 525 -24.28 -5.06 -8.53
C TYR A 525 -23.11 -4.07 -8.40
N LEU A 526 -22.83 -3.23 -9.39
CA LEU A 526 -21.76 -2.22 -9.37
C LEU A 526 -21.95 -1.19 -8.26
N ARG A 527 -23.21 -0.85 -7.96
CA ARG A 527 -23.59 -0.03 -6.79
C ARG A 527 -23.19 -0.66 -5.46
N GLU A 528 -22.77 -1.93 -5.41
CA GLU A 528 -22.24 -2.59 -4.22
C GLU A 528 -20.70 -2.56 -4.11
N GLY A 529 -20.03 -1.63 -4.78
CA GLY A 529 -18.56 -1.51 -4.77
C GLY A 529 -17.96 -0.60 -3.67
N PRO A 530 -16.62 -0.65 -3.43
CA PRO A 530 -15.85 0.13 -2.47
C PRO A 530 -16.13 1.63 -2.43
N GLU A 531 -16.26 2.22 -3.62
CA GLU A 531 -16.52 3.64 -3.80
C GLU A 531 -17.93 3.99 -3.28
N TRP A 532 -18.93 3.24 -3.72
CA TRP A 532 -20.32 3.37 -3.26
C TRP A 532 -20.50 3.05 -1.78
N ASP A 533 -19.80 2.04 -1.28
CA ASP A 533 -19.82 1.69 0.13
C ASP A 533 -19.28 2.83 1.01
N ASN A 534 -18.22 3.52 0.55
CA ASN A 534 -17.69 4.69 1.23
C ASN A 534 -18.68 5.86 1.19
N LEU A 535 -19.28 6.16 0.03
CA LEU A 535 -20.29 7.20 -0.10
C LEU A 535 -21.52 6.92 0.79
N ARG A 536 -22.04 5.69 0.79
CA ARG A 536 -23.15 5.26 1.68
C ARG A 536 -22.79 5.41 3.15
N ARG A 537 -21.57 5.03 3.54
CA ARG A 537 -21.10 5.19 4.92
C ARG A 537 -21.03 6.66 5.33
N GLN A 538 -20.42 7.50 4.50
CA GLN A 538 -20.32 8.93 4.79
C GLN A 538 -21.71 9.54 4.93
N ARG A 539 -22.64 9.18 4.05
CA ARG A 539 -24.03 9.60 4.13
C ARG A 539 -24.68 9.16 5.44
N ARG A 540 -24.55 7.88 5.81
CA ARG A 540 -25.10 7.34 7.07
C ARG A 540 -24.48 8.02 8.29
N ALA A 541 -23.18 8.26 8.31
CA ALA A 541 -22.49 8.92 9.42
C ALA A 541 -22.99 10.36 9.61
N VAL A 542 -23.20 11.09 8.52
CA VAL A 542 -23.77 12.45 8.57
C VAL A 542 -25.23 12.41 9.04
N GLN A 543 -26.03 11.46 8.56
CA GLN A 543 -27.40 11.24 9.05
C GLN A 543 -27.45 10.91 10.55
N THR A 544 -26.56 10.04 11.03
CA THR A 544 -26.45 9.70 12.45
C THR A 544 -25.99 10.89 13.29
N ARG A 545 -25.07 11.72 12.77
CA ARG A 545 -24.66 12.97 13.43
C ARG A 545 -25.85 13.93 13.55
N LEU A 546 -26.65 14.06 12.50
CA LEU A 546 -27.84 14.90 12.50
C LEU A 546 -28.91 14.39 13.49
N SER A 547 -29.15 13.08 13.53
CA SER A 547 -30.09 12.49 14.50
C SER A 547 -29.60 12.67 15.95
N ALA A 548 -28.30 12.49 16.20
CA ALA A 548 -27.73 12.70 17.53
C ALA A 548 -27.79 14.17 17.97
N ALA A 549 -27.52 15.11 17.06
CA ALA A 549 -27.64 16.54 17.34
C ALA A 549 -29.09 16.93 17.68
N ARG A 550 -30.06 16.31 17.00
CA ARG A 550 -31.50 16.54 17.27
C ARG A 550 -31.91 15.99 18.63
N GLU A 551 -31.39 14.84 19.02
CA GLU A 551 -31.61 14.27 20.36
C GLU A 551 -30.97 15.13 21.46
N MET A 552 -29.78 15.66 21.23
CA MET A 552 -29.11 16.59 22.17
C MET A 552 -29.84 17.93 22.31
N LEU A 553 -30.49 18.41 21.25
CA LEU A 553 -31.39 19.58 21.33
C LEU A 553 -32.61 19.25 22.20
N ASN A 554 -33.23 18.09 22.01
CA ASN A 554 -34.38 17.64 22.82
C ASN A 554 -34.02 17.50 24.31
N GLN A 555 -32.77 17.15 24.61
CA GLN A 555 -32.24 17.04 25.97
C GLN A 555 -31.70 18.37 26.53
N GLU A 556 -31.87 19.48 25.81
CA GLU A 556 -31.38 20.82 26.16
C GLU A 556 -29.85 20.90 26.37
N ILE A 557 -29.10 19.93 25.86
CA ILE A 557 -27.63 19.89 25.89
C ILE A 557 -27.04 20.85 24.84
N LEU A 558 -27.75 21.00 23.72
CA LEU A 558 -27.39 21.86 22.59
C LEU A 558 -28.39 23.02 22.48
N SER A 559 -27.91 24.24 22.24
CA SER A 559 -28.80 25.38 21.95
C SER A 559 -29.41 25.30 20.55
N LEU A 560 -30.54 25.98 20.34
CA LEU A 560 -31.19 26.04 19.03
C LEU A 560 -30.28 26.64 17.93
N GLY A 561 -29.42 27.60 18.30
CA GLY A 561 -28.47 28.21 17.37
C GLY A 561 -27.39 27.22 16.93
N GLU A 562 -26.79 26.51 17.87
CA GLU A 562 -25.77 25.48 17.60
C GLU A 562 -26.35 24.30 16.79
N PHE A 563 -27.60 23.90 17.08
CA PHE A 563 -28.29 22.89 16.29
C PHE A 563 -28.49 23.33 14.83
N ARG A 564 -28.96 24.57 14.60
CA ARG A 564 -29.16 25.10 13.23
C ARG A 564 -27.86 25.16 12.44
N GLU A 565 -26.74 25.48 13.10
CA GLU A 565 -25.43 25.48 12.44
C GLU A 565 -24.98 24.07 12.04
N LEU A 566 -25.13 23.09 12.94
CA LEU A 566 -24.88 21.68 12.68
C LEU A 566 -25.80 21.10 11.59
N GLU A 567 -27.08 21.46 11.59
CA GLU A 567 -28.06 21.03 10.61
C GLU A 567 -27.70 21.54 9.20
N ARG A 568 -27.28 22.80 9.10
CA ARG A 568 -26.78 23.38 7.85
C ARG A 568 -25.51 22.69 7.36
N GLU A 569 -24.55 22.44 8.25
CA GLU A 569 -23.30 21.71 7.91
C GLU A 569 -23.62 20.30 7.39
N CYS A 570 -24.50 19.56 8.09
CA CYS A 570 -24.88 18.21 7.71
C CYS A 570 -25.65 18.18 6.39
N SER A 571 -26.58 19.12 6.18
CA SER A 571 -27.37 19.22 4.95
C SER A 571 -26.49 19.47 3.72
N LEU A 572 -25.55 20.43 3.79
CA LEU A 572 -24.61 20.69 2.70
C LEU A 572 -23.74 19.47 2.38
N ARG A 573 -23.28 18.75 3.41
CA ARG A 573 -22.49 17.54 3.19
C ARG A 573 -23.32 16.41 2.57
N LEU A 574 -24.60 16.29 2.92
CA LEU A 574 -25.50 15.32 2.30
C LEU A 574 -25.72 15.63 0.82
N GLU A 575 -25.96 16.90 0.46
CA GLU A 575 -26.10 17.32 -0.95
C GLU A 575 -24.84 17.04 -1.78
N GLU A 576 -23.65 17.29 -1.22
CA GLU A 576 -22.38 16.96 -1.86
C GLU A 576 -22.27 15.45 -2.12
N LEU A 577 -22.56 14.63 -1.10
CA LEU A 577 -22.53 13.17 -1.23
C LEU A 577 -23.56 12.63 -2.21
N GLU A 578 -24.76 13.21 -2.25
CA GLU A 578 -25.79 12.83 -3.23
C GLU A 578 -25.37 13.20 -4.66
N ARG A 579 -24.69 14.33 -4.84
CA ARG A 579 -24.11 14.70 -6.15
C ARG A 579 -23.01 13.72 -6.57
N ASP A 580 -22.11 13.35 -5.67
CA ASP A 580 -21.04 12.37 -5.94
C ASP A 580 -21.62 10.99 -6.30
N MET A 581 -22.67 10.56 -5.59
CA MET A 581 -23.40 9.33 -5.88
C MET A 581 -24.01 9.39 -7.30
N ARG A 582 -24.75 10.46 -7.63
CA ARG A 582 -25.33 10.61 -8.99
C ARG A 582 -24.26 10.64 -10.09
N ALA A 583 -23.14 11.32 -9.86
CA ALA A 583 -22.02 11.35 -10.79
C ALA A 583 -21.39 9.97 -10.98
N GLY A 584 -21.27 9.19 -9.90
CA GLY A 584 -20.86 7.78 -9.95
C GLY A 584 -21.79 6.96 -10.82
N ASP A 585 -23.11 7.03 -10.60
CA ASP A 585 -24.13 6.30 -11.38
C ASP A 585 -24.04 6.64 -12.87
N ALA A 586 -24.02 7.94 -13.21
CA ALA A 586 -23.88 8.40 -14.58
C ALA A 586 -22.57 7.89 -15.23
N ARG A 587 -21.49 7.77 -14.46
CA ARG A 587 -20.22 7.20 -14.94
C ARG A 587 -20.33 5.71 -15.25
N TYR A 588 -21.05 4.92 -14.44
CA TYR A 588 -21.29 3.50 -14.72
C TYR A 588 -22.20 3.30 -15.92
N GLU A 589 -23.26 4.10 -16.05
CA GLU A 589 -24.16 4.08 -17.20
C GLU A 589 -23.43 4.45 -18.50
N ALA A 590 -22.60 5.50 -18.46
CA ALA A 590 -21.72 5.86 -19.58
C ALA A 590 -20.70 4.75 -19.89
N LEU A 591 -20.18 4.06 -18.87
CA LEU A 591 -19.19 3.00 -19.04
C LEU A 591 -19.78 1.74 -19.71
N LEU A 592 -21.00 1.36 -19.33
CA LEU A 592 -21.67 0.20 -19.93
C LEU A 592 -22.13 0.51 -21.36
N SER A 593 -22.60 1.74 -21.60
CA SER A 593 -23.04 2.17 -22.94
C SER A 593 -21.90 2.50 -23.91
N ASP A 594 -20.71 2.88 -23.41
CA ASP A 594 -19.52 3.23 -24.21
C ASP A 594 -18.35 2.25 -23.99
N PHE A 595 -18.67 0.99 -23.61
CA PHE A 595 -17.69 -0.07 -23.35
C PHE A 595 -16.65 -0.24 -24.50
N PRO A 596 -17.03 -0.16 -25.80
CA PRO A 596 -16.08 -0.22 -26.91
C PRO A 596 -15.05 0.92 -26.93
N ARG A 597 -15.39 2.13 -26.45
CA ARG A 597 -14.47 3.27 -26.42
C ARG A 597 -13.53 3.23 -25.22
N LEU A 598 -14.00 2.69 -24.10
CA LEU A 598 -13.16 2.39 -22.93
C LEU A 598 -12.14 1.29 -23.24
N TRP A 599 -12.56 0.30 -24.02
CA TRP A 599 -11.67 -0.68 -24.62
C TRP A 599 -10.55 0.05 -25.38
N ALA A 600 -10.88 0.94 -26.33
CA ALA A 600 -9.88 1.70 -27.11
C ALA A 600 -8.91 2.57 -26.27
N ALA A 601 -9.30 2.99 -25.06
CA ALA A 601 -8.47 3.82 -24.18
C ALA A 601 -7.57 3.03 -23.21
N ALA A 602 -7.68 1.70 -23.15
CA ALA A 602 -6.95 0.85 -22.20
C ALA A 602 -5.44 0.76 -22.51
N THR A 603 -4.61 0.76 -21.46
CA THR A 603 -3.17 0.57 -21.54
C THR A 603 -2.80 -0.89 -21.84
N ASN A 604 -1.58 -1.12 -22.33
CA ASN A 604 -1.06 -2.47 -22.60
C ASN A 604 -1.03 -3.41 -21.36
N GLU A 605 -0.99 -2.87 -20.14
CA GLU A 605 -1.02 -3.68 -18.91
C GLU A 605 -2.45 -4.14 -18.59
N GLU A 606 -3.43 -3.22 -18.72
CA GLU A 606 -4.86 -3.52 -18.59
C GLU A 606 -5.30 -4.51 -19.66
N TRP A 607 -4.87 -4.28 -20.92
CA TRP A 607 -5.12 -5.19 -22.04
C TRP A 607 -4.73 -6.62 -21.75
N LYS A 608 -3.54 -6.79 -21.17
CA LYS A 608 -3.03 -8.12 -20.83
C LYS A 608 -3.91 -8.84 -19.82
N GLY A 609 -4.46 -8.10 -18.85
CA GLY A 609 -5.39 -8.64 -17.86
C GLY A 609 -6.70 -9.04 -18.53
N LEU A 610 -7.29 -8.12 -19.28
CA LEU A 610 -8.57 -8.30 -19.99
C LEU A 610 -8.54 -9.49 -20.95
N LEU A 611 -7.56 -9.55 -21.85
CA LEU A 611 -7.46 -10.61 -22.86
C LEU A 611 -7.29 -11.99 -22.26
N ARG A 612 -6.66 -12.11 -21.08
CA ARG A 612 -6.55 -13.39 -20.34
C ARG A 612 -7.85 -13.81 -19.67
N CYS A 613 -8.71 -12.84 -19.36
CA CYS A 613 -10.06 -13.11 -18.88
C CYS A 613 -10.99 -13.49 -20.03
N ILE A 614 -10.82 -12.85 -21.20
CA ILE A 614 -11.65 -13.12 -22.38
C ILE A 614 -11.27 -14.42 -23.07
N PHE A 615 -9.98 -14.72 -23.26
CA PHE A 615 -9.55 -15.86 -24.08
C PHE A 615 -8.83 -16.93 -23.25
N SER A 616 -9.14 -18.20 -23.50
CA SER A 616 -8.30 -19.34 -23.09
C SER A 616 -7.10 -19.49 -24.02
N ALA A 617 -7.32 -19.25 -25.32
CA ALA A 617 -6.30 -19.25 -26.34
C ALA A 617 -6.68 -18.36 -27.53
N ILE A 618 -5.66 -17.85 -28.22
CA ILE A 618 -5.77 -17.24 -29.55
C ILE A 618 -4.79 -18.02 -30.43
N TRP A 619 -5.30 -18.74 -31.42
CA TRP A 619 -4.52 -19.63 -32.26
C TRP A 619 -3.97 -18.89 -33.47
N VAL A 620 -2.67 -19.08 -33.71
CA VAL A 620 -1.98 -18.53 -34.87
C VAL A 620 -1.34 -19.66 -35.66
N LYS A 621 -1.55 -19.61 -36.98
CA LYS A 621 -0.89 -20.47 -37.96
C LYS A 621 -0.40 -19.61 -39.11
N ASP A 622 0.88 -19.78 -39.43
CA ASP A 622 1.50 -19.12 -40.58
C ASP A 622 1.35 -17.59 -40.60
N GLY A 623 1.29 -16.99 -39.41
CA GLY A 623 1.30 -15.54 -39.22
C GLY A 623 -0.08 -14.95 -39.03
N VAL A 624 -1.12 -15.76 -39.26
CA VAL A 624 -2.51 -15.35 -39.26
C VAL A 624 -3.23 -15.98 -38.06
N ILE A 625 -4.11 -15.22 -37.42
CA ILE A 625 -4.97 -15.75 -36.36
C ILE A 625 -6.00 -16.67 -37.00
N THR A 626 -6.01 -17.95 -36.65
CA THR A 626 -6.93 -18.96 -37.21
C THR A 626 -8.16 -19.20 -36.35
N ALA A 627 -8.06 -19.01 -35.04
CA ALA A 627 -9.20 -19.17 -34.15
C ALA A 627 -9.05 -18.36 -32.86
N TYR A 628 -10.17 -17.89 -32.34
CA TYR A 628 -10.31 -17.37 -30.99
C TYR A 628 -11.00 -18.43 -30.13
N GLU A 629 -10.45 -18.72 -28.95
CA GLU A 629 -11.16 -19.50 -27.94
C GLU A 629 -11.57 -18.56 -26.80
N PRO A 630 -12.70 -17.86 -26.94
CA PRO A 630 -13.25 -17.08 -25.85
C PRO A 630 -13.69 -17.99 -24.71
N ARG A 631 -13.44 -17.57 -23.48
CA ARG A 631 -13.95 -18.18 -22.26
C ARG A 631 -15.41 -17.79 -22.11
N GLU A 632 -16.23 -18.70 -21.58
CA GLU A 632 -17.56 -18.32 -21.12
C GLU A 632 -17.45 -17.21 -20.05
N PRO A 633 -18.20 -16.10 -20.20
CA PRO A 633 -19.40 -15.93 -21.03
C PRO A 633 -19.19 -15.18 -22.34
N PHE A 634 -17.95 -14.81 -22.66
CA PHE A 634 -17.59 -13.95 -23.77
C PHE A 634 -17.81 -14.61 -25.12
N ALA A 635 -17.92 -15.93 -25.16
CA ALA A 635 -18.10 -16.70 -26.39
C ALA A 635 -19.32 -16.23 -27.19
N GLY A 636 -20.47 -16.02 -26.55
CA GLY A 636 -21.66 -15.50 -27.25
C GLY A 636 -21.80 -13.98 -27.24
N LEU A 637 -20.79 -13.23 -26.79
CA LEU A 637 -20.77 -11.75 -26.82
C LEU A 637 -19.85 -11.21 -27.91
N LEU A 638 -18.96 -12.06 -28.41
CA LEU A 638 -18.09 -11.79 -29.52
C LEU A 638 -18.73 -12.35 -30.79
N PRO A 639 -18.56 -11.67 -31.94
CA PRO A 639 -19.06 -12.20 -33.19
C PRO A 639 -18.35 -13.51 -33.54
N ASP A 640 -19.09 -14.45 -34.11
CA ASP A 640 -18.51 -15.64 -34.72
C ASP A 640 -17.49 -15.21 -35.79
N ARG A 641 -16.37 -15.91 -35.85
CA ARG A 641 -15.31 -15.65 -36.82
C ARG A 641 -15.30 -16.69 -37.92
#